data_AF-A0A439D780-F1
#
_entry.id   AF-A0A439D780-F1
#
_cell.length_a   1.000
_cell.length_b   1.000
_cell.length_c   1.000
_cell.angle_alpha   90.00
_cell.angle_beta   90.00
_cell.angle_gamma   90.00
#
_symmetry.space_group_name_H-M   'P 1'
#
loop_
_entity.id
_entity.type
_entity.pdbx_description
1 polymer ?
#
loop_
_entity_poly.entity_id
_entity_poly.type
_entity_poly.pdbx_seq_one_letter_code
_entity_poly.pdbx_strand_id
1 'polypeptide(L)'
;MAPKRIPAPDVDPSPLGQPLHFDFGGRTAPNRFLKAAMTERLSSWDPKDLQKRGIPSKELINVYQRWGEGGLGLILTGNTMLYYDQLEAAGNPIIPKDAPFSGERFERFKELGAKAKAHGSLVVGQLSHPGRQVPDTIQPNPLSASDIQLEGTVMGMTFGKPRAMDKSEIKDVVDSFAHAAEYLHKAGYDGVQLHGAHGYLIAQFLSQTTNKRTDEYGGSLLNRARLIFEIVDEIRKRVNDESFIMGIKLNSVEFQHGGFTPQECRDLCVELEKHSMDFVELSGGTYQQLGFAHKRDSTKKREAFFIEFAEMIVPQLKKTKVYVTGGLRTAAAMVEALKTVHGIGLARPVTHEFDLAKNLINGTAKSAIDYGIDEQDFGLSNIAAGTQIRLVGKGKEPLDLGRPEHKGAFDKALEQFQKDMADNTDGSKYGYMDIDGVTLEPYGTPYAVASTYYIFSRRFLPDIAPVAYTMALHNPNNWHWVSKNTSAWAQDWFQENLTQLSAQDGEVTAKISKVLSMDGDVDVSQRKGKVITIFDVKLVLEYSGSAPEADEVSGTITIPEVAHDTDENEFVFDIDIHSESKEKQPVKDLIRSKLVPQLRKEFLKLAPTMIAAHGKDIQHAAGSNPSSGFSTPKIHAPSGAATKSETAPTQKNAGSIVNTTSLSEQEEFRTTAAELYQTFTDPQRLAAFTRAAPKRFDGAKVGGSWELFDGNVAGEYKELQDPTKIVQTWRLKQWPAGHYSQQTINFDQMT
;
A
#
# COMPACT_ATOMS: atom_id res chain seq x y z
N MET A 1 -31.56 17.11 -11.07
CA MET A 1 -30.72 17.60 -9.96
C MET A 1 -29.29 17.14 -10.19
N ALA A 2 -28.29 17.96 -9.84
CA ALA A 2 -26.90 17.55 -9.89
C ALA A 2 -26.61 16.47 -8.82
N PRO A 3 -25.66 15.55 -9.07
CA PRO A 3 -25.32 14.49 -8.13
C PRO A 3 -24.65 15.06 -6.88
N LYS A 4 -24.84 14.37 -5.75
CA LYS A 4 -24.15 14.70 -4.50
C LYS A 4 -22.65 14.46 -4.67
N ARG A 5 -21.81 15.33 -4.09
CA ARG A 5 -20.34 15.19 -4.12
C ARG A 5 -19.78 14.95 -2.72
N ILE A 6 -18.61 14.34 -2.66
CA ILE A 6 -17.86 14.15 -1.42
C ILE A 6 -17.48 15.54 -0.85
N PRO A 7 -17.76 15.84 0.42
CA PRO A 7 -17.34 17.11 1.02
C PRO A 7 -15.83 17.32 0.90
N ALA A 8 -15.41 18.47 0.37
CA ALA A 8 -14.01 18.79 0.14
C ALA A 8 -13.73 20.26 0.46
N PRO A 9 -12.58 20.59 1.06
CA PRO A 9 -12.16 21.97 1.26
C PRO A 9 -11.84 22.64 -0.09
N ASP A 10 -11.88 23.97 -0.10
CA ASP A 10 -11.38 24.76 -1.22
C ASP A 10 -9.87 24.66 -1.35
N VAL A 11 -9.39 24.51 -2.58
CA VAL A 11 -7.96 24.49 -2.95
C VAL A 11 -7.81 25.08 -4.34
N ASP A 12 -6.64 25.61 -4.67
CA ASP A 12 -6.28 25.93 -6.06
C ASP A 12 -5.97 24.63 -6.83
N PRO A 13 -6.76 24.24 -7.86
CA PRO A 13 -6.52 23.03 -8.64
C PRO A 13 -5.44 23.20 -9.72
N SER A 14 -4.86 24.40 -9.90
CA SER A 14 -3.89 24.68 -10.95
C SER A 14 -2.70 23.70 -11.04
N PRO A 15 -2.18 23.09 -9.94
CA PRO A 15 -1.13 22.07 -10.04
C PRO A 15 -1.57 20.81 -10.78
N LEU A 16 -2.84 20.42 -10.69
CA LEU A 16 -3.39 19.24 -11.37
C LEU A 16 -3.42 19.42 -12.89
N GLY A 17 -3.63 20.65 -13.35
CA GLY A 17 -3.65 21.02 -14.76
C GLY A 17 -2.28 21.20 -15.42
N GLN A 18 -1.19 21.11 -14.66
CA GLN A 18 0.15 21.29 -15.22
C GLN A 18 0.57 20.08 -16.07
N PRO A 19 1.22 20.28 -17.23
CA PRO A 19 1.73 19.19 -18.03
C PRO A 19 2.77 18.35 -17.27
N LEU A 20 2.90 17.08 -17.66
CA LEU A 20 3.93 16.17 -17.15
C LEU A 20 4.76 15.62 -18.31
N HIS A 21 6.05 15.95 -18.33
CA HIS A 21 7.00 15.49 -19.34
C HIS A 21 7.63 14.15 -18.92
N PHE A 22 7.77 13.21 -19.85
CA PHE A 22 8.48 11.94 -19.68
C PHE A 22 9.87 12.06 -20.31
N ASP A 23 10.94 12.04 -19.50
CA ASP A 23 12.28 12.41 -19.93
C ASP A 23 12.93 11.43 -20.93
N PHE A 24 12.59 10.14 -20.88
CA PHE A 24 13.19 9.15 -21.78
C PHE A 24 12.45 9.12 -23.13
N GLY A 25 11.12 9.04 -23.11
CA GLY A 25 10.27 9.04 -24.31
C GLY A 25 10.02 10.43 -24.92
N GLY A 26 10.41 11.51 -24.24
CA GLY A 26 10.26 12.89 -24.75
C GLY A 26 8.81 13.36 -24.96
N ARG A 27 7.81 12.58 -24.55
CA ARG A 27 6.39 12.91 -24.65
C ARG A 27 5.92 13.69 -23.43
N THR A 28 4.84 14.44 -23.58
CA THR A 28 4.27 15.26 -22.51
C THR A 28 2.79 14.99 -22.37
N ALA A 29 2.35 14.49 -21.23
CA ALA A 29 0.94 14.44 -20.87
C ALA A 29 0.45 15.88 -20.60
N PRO A 30 -0.76 16.26 -21.07
CA PRO A 30 -1.24 17.65 -20.95
C PRO A 30 -1.58 18.06 -19.52
N ASN A 31 -1.74 17.11 -18.59
CA ASN A 31 -2.01 17.37 -17.17
C ASN A 31 -1.52 16.22 -16.29
N ARG A 32 -1.69 16.34 -14.96
CA ARG A 32 -1.18 15.37 -13.97
C ARG A 32 -2.05 14.13 -13.77
N PHE A 33 -3.18 14.00 -14.45
CA PHE A 33 -4.08 12.86 -14.27
C PHE A 33 -3.73 11.67 -15.16
N LEU A 34 -3.82 10.49 -14.56
CA LEU A 34 -3.76 9.19 -15.21
C LEU A 34 -5.08 8.46 -14.95
N LYS A 35 -5.74 7.96 -16.00
CA LYS A 35 -6.78 6.93 -15.85
C LYS A 35 -6.11 5.59 -15.67
N ALA A 36 -6.26 5.02 -14.49
CA ALA A 36 -5.65 3.75 -14.13
C ALA A 36 -6.35 2.60 -14.86
N ALA A 37 -5.59 1.53 -15.10
CA ALA A 37 -6.13 0.32 -15.69
C ALA A 37 -7.24 -0.29 -14.81
N MET A 38 -8.33 -0.71 -15.44
CA MET A 38 -9.49 -1.36 -14.84
C MET A 38 -9.91 -2.48 -15.78
N THR A 39 -10.34 -3.64 -15.26
CA THR A 39 -10.89 -4.70 -16.11
C THR A 39 -12.27 -4.28 -16.63
N GLU A 40 -12.42 -4.04 -17.94
CA GLU A 40 -13.69 -3.56 -18.51
C GLU A 40 -14.61 -4.70 -18.93
N ARG A 41 -14.04 -5.85 -19.27
CA ARG A 41 -14.76 -7.07 -19.71
C ARG A 41 -15.76 -6.81 -20.87
N LEU A 42 -15.40 -5.91 -21.79
CA LEU A 42 -16.22 -5.52 -22.96
C LEU A 42 -15.66 -5.97 -24.31
N SER A 43 -14.62 -6.78 -24.36
CA SER A 43 -14.15 -7.39 -25.62
C SER A 43 -14.93 -8.67 -25.93
N SER A 44 -14.87 -9.13 -27.18
CA SER A 44 -15.56 -10.36 -27.59
C SER A 44 -15.15 -11.57 -26.73
N TRP A 45 -16.09 -12.49 -26.54
CA TRP A 45 -15.84 -13.73 -25.81
C TRP A 45 -16.56 -14.88 -26.49
N ASP A 46 -15.89 -16.02 -26.56
CA ASP A 46 -16.46 -17.29 -26.99
C ASP A 46 -15.87 -18.39 -26.10
N PRO A 47 -16.69 -19.19 -25.40
CA PRO A 47 -16.19 -20.20 -24.48
C PRO A 47 -15.45 -21.32 -25.21
N LYS A 48 -15.66 -21.53 -26.52
CA LYS A 48 -15.09 -22.65 -27.29
C LYS A 48 -14.07 -22.20 -28.34
N ASP A 49 -14.36 -21.11 -29.05
CA ASP A 49 -13.50 -20.60 -30.12
C ASP A 49 -12.52 -19.54 -29.60
N LEU A 50 -11.31 -19.98 -29.24
CA LEU A 50 -10.28 -19.14 -28.66
C LEU A 50 -9.95 -17.91 -29.53
N GLN A 51 -9.92 -18.08 -30.85
CA GLN A 51 -9.53 -17.00 -31.79
C GLN A 51 -10.56 -15.86 -31.83
N LYS A 52 -11.81 -16.14 -31.44
CA LYS A 52 -12.87 -15.11 -31.32
C LYS A 52 -12.82 -14.32 -30.02
N ARG A 53 -11.95 -14.69 -29.06
CA ARG A 53 -11.84 -13.97 -27.78
C ARG A 53 -11.04 -12.68 -27.91
N GLY A 54 -11.42 -11.66 -27.15
CA GLY A 54 -10.61 -10.47 -26.88
C GLY A 54 -10.46 -9.46 -28.01
N ILE A 55 -11.35 -9.47 -29.01
CA ILE A 55 -11.41 -8.40 -30.01
C ILE A 55 -12.15 -7.22 -29.37
N PRO A 56 -11.56 -6.01 -29.30
CA PRO A 56 -12.24 -4.85 -28.72
C PRO A 56 -13.58 -4.58 -29.41
N SER A 57 -14.65 -4.43 -28.62
CA SER A 57 -15.97 -4.10 -29.13
C SER A 57 -16.11 -2.60 -29.42
N LYS A 58 -17.15 -2.22 -30.16
CA LYS A 58 -17.52 -0.80 -30.34
C LYS A 58 -17.87 -0.12 -29.02
N GLU A 59 -18.47 -0.85 -28.09
CA GLU A 59 -18.80 -0.34 -26.76
C GLU A 59 -17.52 0.02 -26.00
N LEU A 60 -16.50 -0.85 -26.04
CA LEU A 60 -15.20 -0.56 -25.45
C LEU A 60 -14.55 0.68 -26.09
N ILE A 61 -14.57 0.78 -27.43
CA ILE A 61 -14.05 1.96 -28.15
C ILE A 61 -14.76 3.24 -27.70
N ASN A 62 -16.08 3.21 -27.54
CA ASN A 62 -16.86 4.36 -27.06
C ASN A 62 -16.45 4.78 -25.65
N VAL A 63 -16.25 3.84 -24.73
CA VAL A 63 -15.77 4.13 -23.36
C VAL A 63 -14.44 4.90 -23.41
N TYR A 64 -13.50 4.41 -24.22
CA TYR A 64 -12.19 5.04 -24.38
C TYR A 64 -12.26 6.41 -25.06
N GLN A 65 -13.17 6.61 -26.00
CA GLN A 65 -13.48 7.92 -26.55
C GLN A 65 -13.94 8.89 -25.44
N ARG A 66 -14.85 8.45 -24.55
CA ARG A 66 -15.39 9.30 -23.47
C ARG A 66 -14.34 9.66 -22.42
N TRP A 67 -13.44 8.74 -22.07
CA TRP A 67 -12.29 9.09 -21.22
C TRP A 67 -11.34 10.08 -21.89
N GLY A 68 -11.15 9.99 -23.20
CA GLY A 68 -10.40 11.00 -23.98
C GLY A 68 -11.06 12.38 -23.91
N GLU A 69 -12.36 12.47 -24.17
CA GLU A 69 -13.15 13.70 -24.05
C GLU A 69 -13.14 14.30 -22.63
N GLY A 70 -12.97 13.45 -21.61
CA GLY A 70 -12.89 13.80 -20.20
C GLY A 70 -11.62 14.55 -19.78
N GLY A 71 -10.65 14.71 -20.69
CA GLY A 71 -9.47 15.55 -20.47
C GLY A 71 -8.42 14.95 -19.55
N LEU A 72 -8.31 13.62 -19.49
CA LEU A 72 -7.25 12.93 -18.75
C LEU A 72 -5.89 13.12 -19.44
N GLY A 73 -4.80 13.29 -18.69
CA GLY A 73 -3.46 13.48 -19.26
C GLY A 73 -2.90 12.21 -19.90
N LEU A 74 -3.00 11.10 -19.17
CA LEU A 74 -2.59 9.78 -19.60
C LEU A 74 -3.74 8.78 -19.39
N ILE A 75 -4.03 7.96 -20.40
CA ILE A 75 -5.09 6.95 -20.34
C ILE A 75 -4.43 5.58 -20.47
N LEU A 76 -4.53 4.77 -19.43
CA LEU A 76 -4.15 3.36 -19.50
C LEU A 76 -5.31 2.52 -20.01
N THR A 77 -5.01 1.56 -20.89
CA THR A 77 -6.00 0.50 -21.16
C THR A 77 -6.26 -0.32 -19.89
N GLY A 78 -7.34 -1.09 -19.86
CA GLY A 78 -7.45 -2.22 -18.95
C GLY A 78 -6.46 -3.33 -19.28
N ASN A 79 -6.64 -4.48 -18.62
CA ASN A 79 -5.79 -5.65 -18.80
C ASN A 79 -5.81 -6.15 -20.25
N THR A 80 -4.76 -5.87 -21.02
CA THR A 80 -4.56 -6.44 -22.35
C THR A 80 -3.77 -7.73 -22.21
N MET A 81 -4.46 -8.85 -22.38
CA MET A 81 -3.89 -10.18 -22.16
C MET A 81 -3.09 -10.65 -23.36
N LEU A 82 -2.08 -11.49 -23.10
CA LEU A 82 -1.13 -11.96 -24.11
C LEU A 82 -1.48 -13.34 -24.69
N TYR A 83 -2.47 -14.03 -24.11
CA TYR A 83 -2.85 -15.39 -24.49
C TYR A 83 -4.36 -15.52 -24.46
N TYR A 84 -4.89 -16.51 -25.18
CA TYR A 84 -6.33 -16.77 -25.24
C TYR A 84 -6.91 -17.49 -24.02
N ASP A 85 -6.04 -18.08 -23.21
CA ASP A 85 -6.38 -18.94 -22.07
C ASP A 85 -5.65 -18.57 -20.77
N GLN A 86 -4.70 -17.61 -20.79
CA GLN A 86 -4.13 -17.02 -19.57
C GLN A 86 -4.84 -15.69 -19.26
N LEU A 87 -6.10 -15.77 -18.80
CA LEU A 87 -6.98 -14.62 -18.65
C LEU A 87 -7.40 -14.37 -17.20
N GLU A 88 -7.61 -13.12 -16.85
CA GLU A 88 -8.22 -12.73 -15.58
C GLU A 88 -9.73 -12.98 -15.66
N ALA A 89 -10.34 -12.62 -16.78
CA ALA A 89 -11.76 -12.81 -17.01
C ALA A 89 -12.15 -12.92 -18.48
N ALA A 90 -13.32 -13.51 -18.72
CA ALA A 90 -14.02 -13.42 -19.98
C ALA A 90 -14.27 -11.95 -20.38
N GLY A 91 -14.02 -11.64 -21.65
CA GLY A 91 -14.18 -10.29 -22.21
C GLY A 91 -12.98 -9.35 -22.01
N ASN A 92 -11.84 -9.82 -21.47
CA ASN A 92 -10.60 -9.05 -21.54
C ASN A 92 -10.17 -8.85 -23.01
N PRO A 93 -9.59 -7.69 -23.39
CA PRO A 93 -8.91 -7.54 -24.67
C PRO A 93 -7.66 -8.44 -24.74
N ILE A 94 -7.36 -9.02 -25.91
CA ILE A 94 -6.27 -9.99 -26.09
C ILE A 94 -5.45 -9.64 -27.33
N ILE A 95 -4.12 -9.61 -27.19
CA ILE A 95 -3.15 -9.55 -28.30
C ILE A 95 -2.22 -10.76 -28.16
N PRO A 96 -2.52 -11.88 -28.83
CA PRO A 96 -1.65 -13.06 -28.80
C PRO A 96 -0.38 -12.85 -29.63
N LYS A 97 0.67 -13.64 -29.35
CA LYS A 97 2.00 -13.56 -30.03
C LYS A 97 1.92 -13.72 -31.55
N ASP A 98 0.90 -14.41 -32.06
CA ASP A 98 0.66 -14.67 -33.48
C ASP A 98 -0.32 -13.69 -34.13
N ALA A 99 -0.76 -12.65 -33.41
CA ALA A 99 -1.69 -11.66 -33.96
C ALA A 99 -1.07 -10.92 -35.15
N PRO A 100 -1.72 -10.90 -36.32
CA PRO A 100 -1.22 -10.11 -37.44
C PRO A 100 -1.40 -8.61 -37.17
N PHE A 101 -0.49 -7.78 -37.66
CA PHE A 101 -0.60 -6.31 -37.65
C PHE A 101 -1.64 -5.78 -38.67
N SER A 102 -2.73 -6.53 -38.86
CA SER A 102 -3.83 -6.24 -39.78
C SER A 102 -5.07 -7.06 -39.38
N GLY A 103 -6.20 -6.82 -40.03
CA GLY A 103 -7.46 -7.53 -39.75
C GLY A 103 -8.24 -6.94 -38.58
N GLU A 104 -9.39 -7.54 -38.27
CA GLU A 104 -10.39 -6.94 -37.36
C GLU A 104 -9.81 -6.58 -35.99
N ARG A 105 -9.06 -7.49 -35.36
CA ARG A 105 -8.44 -7.25 -34.05
C ARG A 105 -7.54 -6.01 -34.08
N PHE A 106 -6.69 -5.90 -35.09
CA PHE A 106 -5.73 -4.80 -35.22
C PHE A 106 -6.44 -3.48 -35.45
N GLU A 107 -7.40 -3.45 -36.38
CA GLU A 107 -8.17 -2.24 -36.66
C GLU A 107 -9.00 -1.79 -35.45
N ARG A 108 -9.50 -2.70 -34.61
CA ARG A 108 -10.23 -2.36 -33.38
C ARG A 108 -9.33 -1.77 -32.29
N PHE A 109 -8.14 -2.31 -32.08
CA PHE A 109 -7.16 -1.69 -31.17
C PHE A 109 -6.72 -0.32 -31.69
N LYS A 110 -6.44 -0.21 -32.99
CA LYS A 110 -6.08 1.06 -33.64
C LYS A 110 -7.19 2.11 -33.50
N GLU A 111 -8.45 1.73 -33.73
CA GLU A 111 -9.59 2.62 -33.54
C GLU A 111 -9.73 3.08 -32.09
N LEU A 112 -9.60 2.16 -31.12
CA LEU A 112 -9.63 2.47 -29.68
C LEU A 112 -8.57 3.51 -29.32
N GLY A 113 -7.30 3.25 -29.69
CA GLY A 113 -6.20 4.17 -29.45
C GLY A 113 -6.43 5.55 -30.08
N ALA A 114 -6.83 5.58 -31.35
CA ALA A 114 -7.10 6.84 -32.07
C ALA A 114 -8.23 7.66 -31.42
N LYS A 115 -9.32 7.01 -31.00
CA LYS A 115 -10.47 7.69 -30.36
C LYS A 115 -10.13 8.23 -28.98
N ALA A 116 -9.41 7.47 -28.17
CA ALA A 116 -8.97 7.93 -26.85
C ALA A 116 -8.02 9.14 -26.92
N LYS A 117 -7.13 9.17 -27.92
CA LYS A 117 -6.13 10.25 -28.09
C LYS A 117 -6.67 11.52 -28.74
N ALA A 118 -7.87 11.49 -29.31
CA ALA A 118 -8.39 12.56 -30.16
C ALA A 118 -8.43 13.95 -29.50
N HIS A 119 -8.41 14.00 -28.17
CA HIS A 119 -8.46 15.23 -27.37
C HIS A 119 -7.14 15.54 -26.63
N GLY A 120 -6.02 14.93 -27.04
CA GLY A 120 -4.67 15.26 -26.57
C GLY A 120 -4.13 14.38 -25.43
N SER A 121 -4.92 13.43 -24.92
CA SER A 121 -4.42 12.42 -23.97
C SER A 121 -3.35 11.56 -24.61
N LEU A 122 -2.33 11.20 -23.84
CA LEU A 122 -1.46 10.07 -24.18
C LEU A 122 -2.21 8.77 -23.86
N VAL A 123 -2.05 7.74 -24.69
CA VAL A 123 -2.67 6.42 -24.48
C VAL A 123 -1.63 5.33 -24.45
N VAL A 124 -1.61 4.60 -23.34
CA VAL A 124 -0.63 3.55 -23.04
C VAL A 124 -1.36 2.24 -22.77
N GLY A 125 -0.96 1.16 -23.43
CA GLY A 125 -1.58 -0.16 -23.23
C GLY A 125 -1.02 -0.87 -22.01
N GLN A 126 -1.86 -1.26 -21.04
CA GLN A 126 -1.42 -2.11 -19.95
C GLN A 126 -1.38 -3.58 -20.42
N LEU A 127 -0.17 -4.14 -20.52
CA LEU A 127 0.06 -5.53 -20.88
C LEU A 127 0.07 -6.39 -19.61
N SER A 128 -0.75 -7.45 -19.62
CA SER A 128 -1.05 -8.24 -18.43
C SER A 128 -0.92 -9.75 -18.68
N HIS A 129 -0.44 -10.46 -17.66
CA HIS A 129 -0.49 -11.92 -17.58
C HIS A 129 -0.89 -12.30 -16.14
N PRO A 130 -2.04 -12.94 -15.89
CA PRO A 130 -2.53 -13.19 -14.52
C PRO A 130 -1.69 -14.21 -13.74
N GLY A 131 -0.97 -15.08 -14.44
CA GLY A 131 -0.14 -16.12 -13.83
C GLY A 131 -0.97 -17.10 -12.99
N ARG A 132 -0.61 -17.33 -11.73
CA ARG A 132 -1.41 -18.15 -10.79
C ARG A 132 -2.85 -17.68 -10.51
N GLN A 133 -3.25 -16.50 -10.99
CA GLN A 133 -4.59 -15.92 -10.77
C GLN A 133 -5.55 -16.15 -11.94
N VAL A 134 -5.23 -17.05 -12.87
CA VAL A 134 -6.20 -17.45 -13.90
C VAL A 134 -7.28 -18.33 -13.24
N PRO A 135 -8.58 -18.06 -13.48
CA PRO A 135 -9.66 -18.92 -13.01
C PRO A 135 -9.50 -20.35 -13.53
N ASP A 136 -9.79 -21.34 -12.68
CA ASP A 136 -9.71 -22.77 -13.04
C ASP A 136 -10.62 -23.14 -14.23
N THR A 137 -11.76 -22.47 -14.35
CA THR A 137 -12.72 -22.58 -15.46
C THR A 137 -12.17 -22.10 -16.80
N ILE A 138 -11.13 -21.26 -16.81
CA ILE A 138 -10.48 -20.78 -18.04
C ILE A 138 -9.27 -21.64 -18.37
N GLN A 139 -8.39 -21.86 -17.39
CA GLN A 139 -7.19 -22.68 -17.54
C GLN A 139 -6.87 -23.35 -16.21
N PRO A 140 -7.04 -24.69 -16.09
CA PRO A 140 -6.80 -25.39 -14.84
C PRO A 140 -5.33 -25.47 -14.43
N ASN A 141 -4.39 -25.34 -15.39
CA ASN A 141 -2.95 -25.40 -15.14
C ASN A 141 -2.23 -24.16 -15.69
N PRO A 142 -2.46 -22.96 -15.11
CA PRO A 142 -1.88 -21.73 -15.64
C PRO A 142 -0.37 -21.67 -15.41
N LEU A 143 0.29 -20.73 -16.08
CA LEU A 143 1.74 -20.56 -15.95
C LEU A 143 2.08 -19.63 -14.76
N SER A 144 3.16 -19.89 -14.05
CA SER A 144 3.66 -19.04 -12.96
C SER A 144 5.18 -19.17 -12.78
N ALA A 145 5.76 -18.35 -11.92
CA ALA A 145 7.17 -18.48 -11.51
C ALA A 145 7.45 -19.84 -10.83
N SER A 146 6.49 -20.32 -10.02
CA SER A 146 6.53 -21.60 -9.30
C SER A 146 5.12 -22.19 -9.16
N ASP A 147 5.01 -23.46 -8.77
CA ASP A 147 3.78 -24.24 -8.63
C ASP A 147 2.99 -23.95 -7.34
N ILE A 148 2.98 -22.69 -6.91
CA ILE A 148 2.28 -22.24 -5.68
C ILE A 148 0.87 -21.75 -6.05
N GLN A 149 -0.15 -22.53 -5.71
CA GLN A 149 -1.56 -22.19 -5.98
C GLN A 149 -2.03 -20.99 -5.15
N LEU A 150 -2.94 -20.19 -5.72
CA LEU A 150 -3.77 -19.27 -4.95
C LEU A 150 -4.96 -20.06 -4.39
N GLU A 151 -4.87 -20.42 -3.12
CA GLU A 151 -5.93 -21.17 -2.43
C GLU A 151 -7.06 -20.25 -1.97
N GLY A 152 -8.25 -20.84 -1.83
CA GLY A 152 -9.47 -20.16 -1.38
C GLY A 152 -10.34 -19.63 -2.52
N THR A 153 -11.49 -19.08 -2.12
CA THR A 153 -12.46 -18.47 -3.03
C THR A 153 -12.37 -16.96 -2.87
N VAL A 154 -11.99 -16.25 -3.93
CA VAL A 154 -11.92 -14.78 -3.93
C VAL A 154 -13.02 -14.24 -4.82
N MET A 155 -13.99 -13.53 -4.23
CA MET A 155 -15.15 -12.96 -4.97
C MET A 155 -15.92 -14.01 -5.79
N GLY A 156 -16.05 -15.23 -5.25
CA GLY A 156 -16.72 -16.34 -5.92
C GLY A 156 -15.88 -17.05 -6.99
N MET A 157 -14.63 -16.64 -7.21
CA MET A 157 -13.71 -17.28 -8.16
C MET A 157 -12.77 -18.25 -7.46
N THR A 158 -12.51 -19.38 -8.11
CA THR A 158 -11.45 -20.35 -7.80
C THR A 158 -10.38 -20.30 -8.87
N PHE A 159 -9.14 -20.61 -8.50
CA PHE A 159 -7.97 -20.43 -9.36
C PHE A 159 -7.29 -21.75 -9.70
N GLY A 160 -6.84 -21.88 -10.95
CA GLY A 160 -6.13 -23.07 -11.43
C GLY A 160 -4.83 -23.29 -10.66
N LYS A 161 -4.42 -24.56 -10.50
CA LYS A 161 -3.14 -24.90 -9.87
C LYS A 161 -2.03 -24.60 -10.88
N PRO A 162 -1.15 -23.61 -10.63
CA PRO A 162 -0.17 -23.23 -11.62
C PRO A 162 0.93 -24.28 -11.75
N ARG A 163 1.59 -24.27 -12.91
CA ARG A 163 2.87 -24.95 -13.10
C ARG A 163 4.00 -23.92 -13.21
N ALA A 164 5.18 -24.31 -12.74
CA ALA A 164 6.38 -23.51 -12.91
C ALA A 164 6.79 -23.46 -14.39
N MET A 165 7.03 -22.26 -14.91
CA MET A 165 7.54 -22.09 -16.28
C MET A 165 8.96 -22.66 -16.42
N ASP A 166 9.24 -23.30 -17.54
CA ASP A 166 10.62 -23.56 -17.95
C ASP A 166 11.24 -22.33 -18.66
N LYS A 167 12.55 -22.40 -18.98
CA LYS A 167 13.25 -21.27 -19.60
C LYS A 167 12.73 -20.92 -21.00
N SER A 168 12.24 -21.91 -21.76
CA SER A 168 11.67 -21.67 -23.08
C SER A 168 10.33 -20.94 -22.98
N GLU A 169 9.55 -21.26 -21.95
CA GLU A 169 8.27 -20.61 -21.66
C GLU A 169 8.45 -19.20 -21.14
N ILE A 170 9.46 -18.96 -20.30
CA ILE A 170 9.86 -17.61 -19.88
C ILE A 170 10.23 -16.77 -21.11
N LYS A 171 11.03 -17.33 -22.01
CA LYS A 171 11.38 -16.66 -23.27
C LYS A 171 10.13 -16.38 -24.13
N ASP A 172 9.19 -17.31 -24.20
CA ASP A 172 7.95 -17.13 -24.94
C ASP A 172 7.06 -16.05 -24.35
N VAL A 173 7.04 -15.90 -23.03
CA VAL A 173 6.39 -14.78 -22.33
C VAL A 173 7.05 -13.45 -22.70
N VAL A 174 8.39 -13.38 -22.64
CA VAL A 174 9.16 -12.19 -23.07
C VAL A 174 8.80 -11.81 -24.51
N ASP A 175 8.82 -12.78 -25.43
CA ASP A 175 8.46 -12.56 -26.84
C ASP A 175 7.00 -12.10 -27.02
N SER A 176 6.09 -12.56 -26.17
CA SER A 176 4.66 -12.21 -26.22
C SER A 176 4.40 -10.79 -25.73
N PHE A 177 5.04 -10.37 -24.63
CA PHE A 177 5.02 -8.97 -24.20
C PHE A 177 5.59 -8.05 -25.28
N ALA A 178 6.73 -8.43 -25.88
CA ALA A 178 7.38 -7.65 -26.92
C ALA A 178 6.54 -7.54 -28.20
N HIS A 179 5.91 -8.64 -28.62
CA HIS A 179 4.98 -8.62 -29.75
C HIS A 179 3.78 -7.69 -29.49
N ALA A 180 3.15 -7.79 -28.31
CA ALA A 180 2.01 -6.95 -27.98
C ALA A 180 2.38 -5.46 -27.91
N ALA A 181 3.58 -5.12 -27.43
CA ALA A 181 4.08 -3.75 -27.47
C ALA A 181 4.29 -3.23 -28.90
N GLU A 182 4.91 -4.03 -29.78
CA GLU A 182 5.05 -3.71 -31.20
C GLU A 182 3.69 -3.55 -31.90
N TYR A 183 2.73 -4.40 -31.53
CA TYR A 183 1.37 -4.36 -32.05
C TYR A 183 0.68 -3.03 -31.71
N LEU A 184 0.77 -2.62 -30.45
CA LEU A 184 0.18 -1.36 -29.98
C LEU A 184 0.91 -0.14 -30.54
N HIS A 185 2.23 -0.20 -30.69
CA HIS A 185 3.02 0.84 -31.37
C HIS A 185 2.52 1.05 -32.80
N LYS A 186 2.40 -0.03 -33.59
CA LYS A 186 1.86 0.02 -34.96
C LYS A 186 0.39 0.44 -35.02
N ALA A 187 -0.38 0.18 -33.97
CA ALA A 187 -1.75 0.65 -33.81
C ALA A 187 -1.85 2.13 -33.38
N GLY A 188 -0.73 2.81 -33.11
CA GLY A 188 -0.67 4.25 -32.83
C GLY A 188 -0.73 4.64 -31.35
N TYR A 189 -0.53 3.69 -30.43
CA TYR A 189 -0.43 3.95 -28.99
C TYR A 189 0.87 4.68 -28.66
N ASP A 190 0.90 5.47 -27.59
CA ASP A 190 2.09 6.22 -27.16
C ASP A 190 3.09 5.36 -26.38
N GLY A 191 2.69 4.19 -25.90
CA GLY A 191 3.52 3.33 -25.06
C GLY A 191 2.82 2.10 -24.51
N VAL A 192 3.52 1.40 -23.64
CA VAL A 192 2.98 0.27 -22.84
C VAL A 192 3.28 0.42 -21.35
N GLN A 193 2.42 -0.14 -20.52
CA GLN A 193 2.67 -0.35 -19.10
C GLN A 193 2.74 -1.85 -18.81
N LEU A 194 3.82 -2.32 -18.19
CA LEU A 194 3.94 -3.68 -17.69
C LEU A 194 3.16 -3.83 -16.37
N HIS A 195 2.33 -4.86 -16.25
CA HIS A 195 1.60 -5.11 -15.00
C HIS A 195 2.42 -5.96 -14.02
N GLY A 196 3.22 -5.29 -13.17
CA GLY A 196 4.04 -5.89 -12.10
C GLY A 196 3.45 -5.79 -10.70
N ALA A 197 2.12 -5.84 -10.58
CA ALA A 197 1.40 -5.60 -9.33
C ALA A 197 0.26 -6.60 -9.15
N HIS A 198 -0.48 -6.47 -8.04
CA HIS A 198 -1.72 -7.22 -7.75
C HIS A 198 -1.58 -8.75 -7.77
N GLY A 199 -0.35 -9.26 -7.71
CA GLY A 199 -0.04 -10.68 -7.76
C GLY A 199 -0.21 -11.30 -9.16
N TYR A 200 -0.16 -10.49 -10.23
CA TYR A 200 -0.03 -10.96 -11.62
C TYR A 200 1.36 -11.57 -11.85
N LEU A 201 1.62 -12.14 -13.02
CA LEU A 201 2.84 -12.91 -13.30
C LEU A 201 4.13 -12.18 -12.93
N ILE A 202 4.30 -10.92 -13.35
CA ILE A 202 5.52 -10.17 -13.02
C ILE A 202 5.65 -9.99 -11.49
N ALA A 203 4.54 -9.70 -10.79
CA ALA A 203 4.55 -9.64 -9.32
C ALA A 203 4.87 -11.01 -8.69
N GLN A 204 4.41 -12.11 -9.30
CA GLN A 204 4.73 -13.47 -8.85
C GLN A 204 6.22 -13.76 -8.98
N PHE A 205 6.90 -13.27 -10.01
CA PHE A 205 8.35 -13.37 -10.12
C PHE A 205 9.07 -12.50 -9.08
N LEU A 206 8.56 -11.28 -8.80
CA LEU A 206 9.16 -10.36 -7.83
C LEU A 206 9.05 -10.82 -6.37
N SER A 207 7.99 -11.57 -6.02
CA SER A 207 7.69 -11.93 -4.64
C SER A 207 8.33 -13.26 -4.22
N GLN A 208 8.96 -13.29 -3.04
CA GLN A 208 9.56 -14.51 -2.50
C GLN A 208 8.50 -15.51 -1.99
N THR A 209 7.24 -15.10 -1.80
CA THR A 209 6.18 -16.04 -1.39
C THR A 209 5.70 -16.90 -2.54
N THR A 210 5.84 -16.41 -3.79
CA THR A 210 5.34 -17.07 -5.00
C THR A 210 6.44 -17.49 -5.97
N ASN A 211 7.63 -16.89 -5.90
CA ASN A 211 8.81 -17.33 -6.63
C ASN A 211 9.75 -18.13 -5.70
N LYS A 212 9.74 -19.45 -5.86
CA LYS A 212 10.61 -20.41 -5.16
C LYS A 212 11.72 -20.96 -6.05
N ARG A 213 11.99 -20.30 -7.19
CA ARG A 213 13.02 -20.74 -8.13
C ARG A 213 14.41 -20.62 -7.52
N THR A 214 15.29 -21.52 -7.93
CA THR A 214 16.71 -21.57 -7.54
C THR A 214 17.66 -21.26 -8.71
N ASP A 215 17.09 -20.96 -9.88
CA ASP A 215 17.83 -20.56 -11.09
C ASP A 215 18.01 -19.03 -11.18
N GLU A 216 18.44 -18.53 -12.33
CA GLU A 216 18.71 -17.10 -12.55
C GLU A 216 17.47 -16.18 -12.46
N TYR A 217 16.27 -16.75 -12.33
CA TYR A 217 15.02 -16.02 -12.17
C TYR A 217 14.49 -16.02 -10.72
N GLY A 218 15.24 -16.60 -9.75
CA GLY A 218 14.86 -16.68 -8.34
C GLY A 218 15.94 -16.22 -7.35
N GLY A 219 15.61 -16.21 -6.07
CA GLY A 219 16.51 -15.78 -5.00
C GLY A 219 16.60 -14.26 -4.86
N SER A 220 17.70 -13.65 -5.31
CA SER A 220 17.96 -12.21 -5.15
C SER A 220 16.94 -11.31 -5.88
N LEU A 221 16.77 -10.06 -5.44
CA LEU A 221 15.87 -9.11 -6.08
C LEU A 221 16.16 -8.95 -7.59
N LEU A 222 17.44 -8.85 -7.99
CA LEU A 222 17.81 -8.69 -9.40
C LEU A 222 17.47 -9.92 -10.25
N ASN A 223 17.65 -11.13 -9.70
CA ASN A 223 17.22 -12.35 -10.39
C ASN A 223 15.70 -12.41 -10.52
N ARG A 224 14.97 -12.08 -9.46
CA ARG A 224 13.51 -12.03 -9.46
C ARG A 224 12.95 -10.96 -10.41
N ALA A 225 13.65 -9.84 -10.57
CA ALA A 225 13.31 -8.77 -11.50
C ALA A 225 13.78 -9.03 -12.94
N ARG A 226 14.60 -10.08 -13.19
CA ARG A 226 15.20 -10.36 -14.50
C ARG A 226 14.18 -10.42 -15.64
N LEU A 227 13.03 -11.02 -15.40
CA LEU A 227 11.93 -11.10 -16.37
C LEU A 227 11.51 -9.70 -16.88
N ILE A 228 11.49 -8.69 -16.00
CA ILE A 228 11.12 -7.32 -16.36
C ILE A 228 12.15 -6.73 -17.33
N PHE A 229 13.44 -6.89 -17.02
CA PHE A 229 14.51 -6.35 -17.86
C PHE A 229 14.56 -7.03 -19.22
N GLU A 230 14.41 -8.37 -19.27
CA GLU A 230 14.34 -9.11 -20.54
C GLU A 230 13.14 -8.67 -21.39
N ILE A 231 11.98 -8.42 -20.77
CA ILE A 231 10.81 -7.86 -21.47
C ILE A 231 11.12 -6.47 -22.03
N VAL A 232 11.69 -5.57 -21.22
CA VAL A 232 12.01 -4.19 -21.64
C VAL A 232 13.01 -4.19 -22.79
N ASP A 233 14.07 -4.99 -22.70
CA ASP A 233 15.12 -5.09 -23.71
C ASP A 233 14.55 -5.62 -25.04
N GLU A 234 13.73 -6.67 -25.00
CA GLU A 234 13.12 -7.21 -26.23
C GLU A 234 12.05 -6.27 -26.82
N ILE A 235 11.30 -5.53 -25.99
CA ILE A 235 10.40 -4.45 -26.47
C ILE A 235 11.20 -3.38 -27.21
N ARG A 236 12.27 -2.85 -26.61
CA ARG A 236 13.11 -1.80 -27.22
C ARG A 236 13.78 -2.27 -28.50
N LYS A 237 14.13 -3.55 -28.58
CA LYS A 237 14.68 -4.15 -29.80
C LYS A 237 13.66 -4.23 -30.95
N ARG A 238 12.38 -4.50 -30.66
CA ARG A 238 11.31 -4.59 -31.68
C ARG A 238 10.71 -3.24 -32.03
N VAL A 239 10.59 -2.36 -31.05
CA VAL A 239 10.06 -1.01 -31.18
C VAL A 239 11.21 -0.02 -31.23
N ASN A 240 11.76 0.18 -32.43
CA ASN A 240 12.84 1.15 -32.68
C ASN A 240 12.29 2.59 -32.75
N ASP A 241 11.64 3.03 -31.69
CA ASP A 241 11.08 4.37 -31.49
C ASP A 241 11.36 4.79 -30.04
N GLU A 242 12.35 5.67 -29.85
CA GLU A 242 12.70 6.16 -28.53
C GLU A 242 11.54 6.88 -27.85
N SER A 243 10.61 7.46 -28.64
CA SER A 243 9.45 8.17 -28.10
C SER A 243 8.34 7.27 -27.54
N PHE A 244 8.48 5.95 -27.70
CA PHE A 244 7.54 5.00 -27.15
C PHE A 244 7.73 4.88 -25.63
N ILE A 245 6.68 5.24 -24.89
CA ILE A 245 6.69 5.34 -23.43
C ILE A 245 6.74 3.93 -22.82
N MET A 246 7.66 3.72 -21.89
CA MET A 246 7.75 2.51 -21.07
C MET A 246 7.29 2.79 -19.65
N GLY A 247 6.20 2.14 -19.23
CA GLY A 247 5.69 2.21 -17.87
C GLY A 247 5.69 0.86 -17.15
N ILE A 248 5.63 0.88 -15.83
CA ILE A 248 5.34 -0.31 -15.02
C ILE A 248 4.45 0.04 -13.83
N LYS A 249 3.52 -0.86 -13.51
CA LYS A 249 2.76 -0.80 -12.26
C LYS A 249 3.39 -1.73 -11.24
N LEU A 250 3.65 -1.25 -10.03
CA LEU A 250 4.25 -2.03 -8.95
C LEU A 250 3.39 -2.00 -7.68
N ASN A 251 3.47 -3.10 -6.92
CA ASN A 251 2.98 -3.12 -5.55
C ASN A 251 3.95 -2.34 -4.64
N SER A 252 3.43 -1.45 -3.82
CA SER A 252 4.21 -0.73 -2.79
C SER A 252 4.46 -1.60 -1.56
N VAL A 253 3.58 -2.58 -1.30
CA VAL A 253 3.78 -3.66 -0.34
C VAL A 253 2.92 -4.86 -0.73
N GLU A 254 3.44 -6.07 -0.52
CA GLU A 254 2.61 -7.25 -0.36
C GLU A 254 2.41 -7.48 1.13
N PHE A 255 1.16 -7.46 1.60
CA PHE A 255 0.82 -7.62 3.03
C PHE A 255 1.05 -9.05 3.58
N GLN A 256 1.93 -9.80 2.93
CA GLN A 256 2.35 -11.16 3.30
C GLN A 256 3.72 -11.12 3.98
N HIS A 257 3.89 -11.91 5.04
CA HIS A 257 5.19 -12.10 5.66
C HIS A 257 6.16 -12.73 4.63
N GLY A 258 7.33 -12.10 4.42
CA GLY A 258 8.29 -12.50 3.38
C GLY A 258 7.93 -12.10 1.93
N GLY A 259 6.94 -11.22 1.73
CA GLY A 259 6.55 -10.69 0.42
C GLY A 259 7.47 -9.58 -0.11
N PHE A 260 7.10 -9.01 -1.25
CA PHE A 260 7.80 -7.87 -1.85
C PHE A 260 7.76 -6.63 -0.93
N THR A 261 8.93 -6.16 -0.50
CA THR A 261 9.03 -5.12 0.53
C THR A 261 9.10 -3.71 -0.06
N PRO A 262 8.79 -2.65 0.72
CA PRO A 262 8.95 -1.26 0.27
C PRO A 262 10.40 -0.90 -0.09
N GLN A 263 11.37 -1.46 0.64
CA GLN A 263 12.79 -1.30 0.39
C GLN A 263 13.17 -1.89 -0.98
N GLU A 264 12.71 -3.11 -1.28
CA GLU A 264 12.93 -3.75 -2.58
C GLU A 264 12.21 -3.01 -3.71
N CYS A 265 11.02 -2.46 -3.46
CA CYS A 265 10.30 -1.63 -4.43
C CYS A 265 11.09 -0.38 -4.82
N ARG A 266 11.66 0.33 -3.83
CA ARG A 266 12.53 1.48 -4.09
C ARG A 266 13.79 1.09 -4.85
N ASP A 267 14.46 0.01 -4.45
CA ASP A 267 15.68 -0.44 -5.12
C ASP A 267 15.39 -0.88 -6.57
N LEU A 268 14.27 -1.56 -6.80
CA LEU A 268 13.80 -1.90 -8.14
C LEU A 268 13.51 -0.65 -8.97
N CYS A 269 12.87 0.39 -8.41
CA CYS A 269 12.61 1.64 -9.13
C CYS A 269 13.91 2.32 -9.60
N VAL A 270 14.97 2.28 -8.79
CA VAL A 270 16.30 2.80 -9.18
C VAL A 270 16.89 2.01 -10.34
N GLU A 271 16.78 0.68 -10.34
CA GLU A 271 17.22 -0.13 -11.49
C GLU A 271 16.37 0.11 -12.74
N LEU A 272 15.05 0.24 -12.59
CA LEU A 272 14.14 0.55 -13.70
C LEU A 272 14.47 1.90 -14.36
N GLU A 273 14.89 2.91 -13.58
CA GLU A 273 15.36 4.18 -14.14
C GLU A 273 16.62 4.01 -15.00
N LYS A 274 17.56 3.15 -14.58
CA LYS A 274 18.74 2.83 -15.41
C LYS A 274 18.36 2.15 -16.73
N HIS A 275 17.26 1.41 -16.73
CA HIS A 275 16.67 0.79 -17.92
C HIS A 275 15.68 1.72 -18.66
N SER A 276 15.74 3.04 -18.41
CA SER A 276 14.95 4.06 -19.12
C SER A 276 13.43 3.85 -19.04
N MET A 277 12.94 3.44 -17.86
CA MET A 277 11.51 3.40 -17.55
C MET A 277 10.99 4.83 -17.39
N ASP A 278 10.03 5.25 -18.21
CA ASP A 278 9.45 6.60 -18.20
C ASP A 278 8.65 6.88 -16.94
N PHE A 279 7.86 5.89 -16.49
CA PHE A 279 7.08 6.04 -15.27
C PHE A 279 6.84 4.74 -14.51
N VAL A 280 6.67 4.89 -13.20
CA VAL A 280 6.16 3.86 -12.30
C VAL A 280 4.83 4.31 -11.71
N GLU A 281 3.82 3.45 -11.76
CA GLU A 281 2.55 3.63 -11.05
C GLU A 281 2.54 2.78 -9.78
N LEU A 282 2.49 3.43 -8.63
CA LEU A 282 2.45 2.78 -7.33
C LEU A 282 0.99 2.48 -6.92
N SER A 283 0.75 1.20 -6.62
CA SER A 283 -0.50 0.66 -6.10
C SER A 283 -0.18 -0.33 -4.96
N GLY A 284 -1.17 -0.93 -4.30
CA GLY A 284 -0.93 -2.02 -3.33
C GLY A 284 -2.03 -3.09 -3.31
N GLY A 285 -1.73 -4.22 -2.66
CA GLY A 285 -2.65 -5.36 -2.48
C GLY A 285 -2.50 -6.51 -3.50
N THR A 286 -3.13 -7.65 -3.22
CA THR A 286 -3.29 -8.82 -4.12
C THR A 286 -4.69 -9.44 -3.91
N TYR A 287 -5.12 -10.43 -4.72
CA TYR A 287 -6.37 -11.16 -4.43
C TYR A 287 -6.31 -11.97 -3.12
N GLN A 288 -5.11 -12.32 -2.65
CA GLN A 288 -4.94 -13.04 -1.38
C GLN A 288 -5.05 -12.11 -0.16
N GLN A 289 -4.67 -10.84 -0.32
CA GLN A 289 -4.96 -9.77 0.65
C GLN A 289 -5.24 -8.47 -0.10
N LEU A 290 -6.52 -8.13 -0.20
CA LEU A 290 -6.96 -6.88 -0.83
C LEU A 290 -6.36 -5.72 -0.02
N GLY A 291 -5.43 -4.97 -0.63
CA GLY A 291 -4.74 -3.84 0.02
C GLY A 291 -5.64 -2.66 0.40
N PHE A 292 -6.97 -2.83 0.25
CA PHE A 292 -7.98 -1.86 0.63
C PHE A 292 -8.67 -2.17 1.96
N ALA A 293 -8.63 -3.43 2.43
CA ALA A 293 -9.46 -3.95 3.52
C ALA A 293 -8.94 -3.64 4.95
N HIS A 294 -7.67 -3.27 5.10
CA HIS A 294 -7.07 -2.96 6.40
C HIS A 294 -6.57 -1.51 6.40
N LYS A 295 -7.29 -0.60 7.07
CA LYS A 295 -6.90 0.83 7.06
C LYS A 295 -7.12 1.52 8.40
N ARG A 296 -6.01 2.08 8.89
CA ARG A 296 -5.94 3.14 9.90
C ARG A 296 -6.77 4.36 9.48
N ASP A 297 -7.45 4.97 10.44
CA ASP A 297 -8.25 6.18 10.24
C ASP A 297 -7.46 7.40 9.75
N SER A 298 -6.17 7.49 10.07
CA SER A 298 -5.26 8.53 9.57
C SER A 298 -5.00 8.39 8.06
N THR A 299 -4.96 7.16 7.54
CA THR A 299 -4.81 6.85 6.12
C THR A 299 -6.11 7.08 5.35
N LYS A 300 -7.27 6.84 5.98
CA LYS A 300 -8.58 7.24 5.45
C LYS A 300 -8.69 8.77 5.31
N LYS A 301 -8.24 9.53 6.32
CA LYS A 301 -8.26 11.01 6.32
C LYS A 301 -7.29 11.66 5.32
N ARG A 302 -6.20 10.99 4.95
CA ARG A 302 -5.21 11.50 3.98
C ARG A 302 -5.54 11.17 2.52
N GLU A 303 -6.53 10.31 2.26
CA GLU A 303 -6.98 9.83 0.93
C GLU A 303 -5.93 9.16 0.02
N ALA A 304 -4.63 9.40 0.21
CA ALA A 304 -3.53 8.89 -0.59
C ALA A 304 -2.90 7.65 0.05
N PHE A 305 -3.40 6.46 -0.31
CA PHE A 305 -3.05 5.20 0.37
C PHE A 305 -1.57 4.83 0.31
N PHE A 306 -0.83 5.30 -0.70
CA PHE A 306 0.55 4.89 -0.94
C PHE A 306 1.56 6.05 -0.90
N ILE A 307 1.16 7.21 -0.35
CA ILE A 307 2.00 8.41 -0.39
C ILE A 307 3.28 8.26 0.41
N GLU A 308 3.24 7.58 1.57
CA GLU A 308 4.41 7.33 2.42
C GLU A 308 5.47 6.48 1.68
N PHE A 309 5.04 5.56 0.82
CA PHE A 309 5.96 4.80 -0.03
C PHE A 309 6.59 5.67 -1.12
N ALA A 310 5.79 6.57 -1.70
CA ALA A 310 6.30 7.51 -2.69
C ALA A 310 7.36 8.46 -2.10
N GLU A 311 7.23 8.85 -0.81
CA GLU A 311 8.23 9.66 -0.10
C GLU A 311 9.60 8.97 -0.02
N MET A 312 9.64 7.64 -0.01
CA MET A 312 10.89 6.86 -0.04
C MET A 312 11.46 6.73 -1.46
N ILE A 313 10.59 6.65 -2.48
CA ILE A 313 10.96 6.30 -3.86
C ILE A 313 11.37 7.55 -4.64
N VAL A 314 10.53 8.58 -4.64
CA VAL A 314 10.70 9.76 -5.51
C VAL A 314 12.05 10.45 -5.32
N PRO A 315 12.60 10.63 -4.09
CA PRO A 315 13.90 11.25 -3.92
C PRO A 315 15.08 10.49 -4.55
N GLN A 316 14.92 9.21 -4.86
CA GLN A 316 15.95 8.39 -5.51
C GLN A 316 15.92 8.47 -7.04
N LEU A 317 14.86 9.01 -7.62
CA LEU A 317 14.64 9.06 -9.06
C LEU A 317 14.91 10.47 -9.59
N LYS A 318 15.48 10.56 -10.81
CA LYS A 318 15.84 11.85 -11.45
C LYS A 318 14.99 12.17 -12.68
N LYS A 319 14.59 11.14 -13.42
CA LYS A 319 13.92 11.18 -14.71
C LYS A 319 12.59 10.43 -14.66
N THR A 320 12.58 9.21 -14.12
CA THR A 320 11.37 8.37 -14.05
C THR A 320 10.27 9.07 -13.25
N LYS A 321 9.08 9.20 -13.84
CA LYS A 321 7.92 9.81 -13.18
C LYS A 321 7.20 8.80 -12.30
N VAL A 322 6.57 9.31 -11.25
CA VAL A 322 5.84 8.48 -10.28
C VAL A 322 4.40 8.92 -10.24
N TYR A 323 3.50 7.98 -10.51
CA TYR A 323 2.08 8.11 -10.29
C TYR A 323 1.69 7.34 -9.03
N VAL A 324 0.72 7.87 -8.28
CA VAL A 324 0.08 7.13 -7.18
C VAL A 324 -1.39 6.91 -7.49
N THR A 325 -1.86 5.69 -7.30
CA THR A 325 -3.25 5.30 -7.56
C THR A 325 -3.86 4.66 -6.33
N GLY A 326 -4.96 5.20 -5.82
CA GLY A 326 -5.74 4.59 -4.74
C GLY A 326 -6.25 5.60 -3.72
N GLY A 327 -7.58 5.62 -3.51
CA GLY A 327 -8.23 6.40 -2.44
C GLY A 327 -8.49 7.87 -2.74
N LEU A 328 -7.79 8.47 -3.71
CA LEU A 328 -7.93 9.88 -4.04
C LEU A 328 -9.33 10.21 -4.60
N ARG A 329 -10.02 11.17 -3.98
CA ARG A 329 -11.39 11.61 -4.35
C ARG A 329 -11.55 13.11 -4.41
N THR A 330 -10.75 13.88 -3.68
CA THR A 330 -10.85 15.34 -3.61
C THR A 330 -9.69 16.05 -4.29
N ALA A 331 -9.94 17.23 -4.88
CA ALA A 331 -8.88 18.06 -5.47
C ALA A 331 -7.81 18.40 -4.42
N ALA A 332 -8.22 18.66 -3.17
CA ALA A 332 -7.31 18.99 -2.07
C ALA A 332 -6.32 17.85 -1.78
N ALA A 333 -6.80 16.61 -1.67
CA ALA A 333 -5.93 15.46 -1.46
C ALA A 333 -5.00 15.21 -2.65
N MET A 334 -5.49 15.40 -3.88
CA MET A 334 -4.70 15.22 -5.09
C MET A 334 -3.59 16.28 -5.20
N VAL A 335 -3.90 17.54 -4.90
CA VAL A 335 -2.91 18.64 -4.85
C VAL A 335 -1.88 18.40 -3.75
N GLU A 336 -2.30 17.92 -2.59
CA GLU A 336 -1.37 17.56 -1.51
C GLU A 336 -0.43 16.43 -1.95
N ALA A 337 -0.97 15.37 -2.57
CA ALA A 337 -0.17 14.25 -3.07
C ALA A 337 0.87 14.70 -4.11
N LEU A 338 0.56 15.67 -4.97
CA LEU A 338 1.49 16.22 -5.97
C LEU A 338 2.72 16.93 -5.37
N LYS A 339 2.76 17.19 -4.06
CA LYS A 339 3.99 17.64 -3.39
C LYS A 339 5.04 16.53 -3.28
N THR A 340 4.61 15.28 -3.33
CA THR A 340 5.46 14.09 -3.24
C THR A 340 5.61 13.42 -4.59
N VAL A 341 4.53 13.26 -5.36
CA VAL A 341 4.52 12.50 -6.63
C VAL A 341 4.34 13.41 -7.84
N HIS A 342 4.60 12.84 -9.02
CA HIS A 342 4.53 13.57 -10.28
C HIS A 342 3.13 13.57 -10.89
N GLY A 343 2.32 12.55 -10.63
CA GLY A 343 0.97 12.42 -11.18
C GLY A 343 0.01 11.59 -10.34
N ILE A 344 -1.27 11.70 -10.66
CA ILE A 344 -2.39 11.16 -9.89
C ILE A 344 -3.17 10.15 -10.73
N GLY A 345 -3.27 8.92 -10.24
CA GLY A 345 -4.08 7.89 -10.87
C GLY A 345 -5.51 7.79 -10.32
N LEU A 346 -6.49 7.75 -11.21
CA LEU A 346 -7.91 7.57 -10.91
C LEU A 346 -8.47 6.32 -11.59
N ALA A 347 -9.24 5.53 -10.84
CA ALA A 347 -9.94 4.34 -11.35
C ALA A 347 -11.46 4.52 -11.20
N ARG A 348 -12.06 4.00 -10.12
CA ARG A 348 -13.51 4.09 -9.83
C ARG A 348 -14.11 5.50 -9.99
N PRO A 349 -13.50 6.61 -9.52
CA PRO A 349 -14.12 7.93 -9.69
C PRO A 349 -14.43 8.30 -11.15
N VAL A 350 -13.55 7.93 -12.08
CA VAL A 350 -13.72 8.25 -13.51
C VAL A 350 -14.62 7.25 -14.25
N THR A 351 -15.21 6.27 -13.55
CA THR A 351 -16.32 5.47 -14.09
C THR A 351 -17.67 6.09 -13.75
N HIS A 352 -17.76 6.83 -12.65
CA HIS A 352 -18.99 7.54 -12.26
C HIS A 352 -19.10 8.93 -12.88
N GLU A 353 -17.96 9.56 -13.21
CA GLU A 353 -17.90 10.87 -13.86
C GLU A 353 -16.71 10.90 -14.82
N PHE A 354 -16.95 10.65 -16.10
CA PHE A 354 -15.89 10.46 -17.11
C PHE A 354 -15.12 11.75 -17.42
N ASP A 355 -15.70 12.92 -17.16
CA ASP A 355 -15.11 14.25 -17.29
C ASP A 355 -14.61 14.83 -15.95
N LEU A 356 -14.50 14.01 -14.90
CA LEU A 356 -14.08 14.43 -13.56
C LEU A 356 -12.75 15.18 -13.58
N ALA A 357 -11.74 14.70 -14.32
CA ALA A 357 -10.43 15.35 -14.38
C ALA A 357 -10.54 16.81 -14.89
N LYS A 358 -11.27 17.00 -16.00
CA LYS A 358 -11.57 18.33 -16.55
C LYS A 358 -12.35 19.20 -15.55
N ASN A 359 -13.33 18.64 -14.86
CA ASN A 359 -14.13 19.39 -13.88
C ASN A 359 -13.32 19.81 -12.65
N LEU A 360 -12.39 18.97 -12.18
CA LEU A 360 -11.46 19.31 -11.10
C LEU A 360 -10.48 20.40 -11.52
N ILE A 361 -9.87 20.30 -12.71
CA ILE A 361 -8.92 21.30 -13.23
C ILE A 361 -9.60 22.67 -13.38
N ASN A 362 -10.82 22.70 -13.90
CA ASN A 362 -11.57 23.94 -14.13
C ASN A 362 -12.20 24.51 -12.86
N GLY A 363 -12.13 23.80 -11.73
CA GLY A 363 -12.79 24.20 -10.48
C GLY A 363 -14.32 24.14 -10.52
N THR A 364 -14.92 23.52 -11.54
CA THR A 364 -16.38 23.28 -11.59
C THR A 364 -16.80 22.14 -10.66
N ALA A 365 -15.84 21.30 -10.24
CA ALA A 365 -15.97 20.34 -9.15
C ALA A 365 -14.77 20.45 -8.19
N LYS A 366 -14.99 20.14 -6.91
CA LYS A 366 -13.93 20.05 -5.89
C LYS A 366 -13.56 18.60 -5.53
N SER A 367 -14.39 17.64 -5.97
CA SER A 367 -14.31 16.24 -5.58
C SER A 367 -15.16 15.37 -6.50
N ALA A 368 -14.92 14.06 -6.45
CA ALA A 368 -15.75 13.06 -7.11
C ALA A 368 -17.19 13.03 -6.57
N ILE A 369 -18.09 12.49 -7.39
CA ILE A 369 -19.47 12.16 -6.99
C ILE A 369 -19.45 11.20 -5.80
N ASP A 370 -20.31 11.46 -4.82
CA ASP A 370 -20.64 10.54 -3.74
C ASP A 370 -21.78 9.63 -4.22
N TYR A 371 -21.41 8.44 -4.71
CA TYR A 371 -22.34 7.46 -5.25
C TYR A 371 -22.93 6.52 -4.19
N GLY A 372 -22.72 6.81 -2.89
CA GLY A 372 -23.43 6.14 -1.80
C GLY A 372 -23.16 4.64 -1.63
N ILE A 373 -22.06 4.12 -2.20
CA ILE A 373 -21.57 2.76 -1.97
C ILE A 373 -20.42 2.82 -0.96
N ASP A 374 -20.43 1.91 0.01
CA ASP A 374 -19.28 1.72 0.88
C ASP A 374 -18.09 1.19 0.07
N GLU A 375 -17.02 1.97 0.03
CA GLU A 375 -15.80 1.64 -0.71
C GLU A 375 -15.07 0.41 -0.18
N GLN A 376 -15.39 -0.04 1.04
CA GLN A 376 -14.89 -1.28 1.62
C GLN A 376 -15.61 -2.51 1.08
N ASP A 377 -16.84 -2.35 0.59
CA ASP A 377 -17.48 -3.38 -0.22
C ASP A 377 -16.86 -3.35 -1.64
N PHE A 378 -15.68 -3.96 -1.73
CA PHE A 378 -14.94 -4.03 -2.98
C PHE A 378 -15.77 -4.75 -4.06
N GLY A 379 -16.51 -5.81 -3.70
CA GLY A 379 -17.33 -6.56 -4.64
C GLY A 379 -18.40 -5.68 -5.27
N LEU A 380 -19.19 -4.99 -4.44
CA LEU A 380 -20.24 -4.10 -4.90
C LEU A 380 -19.70 -2.90 -5.67
N SER A 381 -18.65 -2.25 -5.16
CA SER A 381 -18.04 -1.09 -5.84
C SER A 381 -17.37 -1.47 -7.17
N ASN A 382 -16.83 -2.69 -7.30
CA ASN A 382 -16.31 -3.20 -8.57
C ASN A 382 -17.43 -3.42 -9.60
N ILE A 383 -18.51 -4.09 -9.19
CA ILE A 383 -19.66 -4.32 -10.07
C ILE A 383 -20.27 -2.99 -10.50
N ALA A 384 -20.43 -2.04 -9.57
CA ALA A 384 -20.92 -0.71 -9.87
C ALA A 384 -20.05 -0.01 -10.94
N ALA A 385 -18.74 0.04 -10.74
CA ALA A 385 -17.83 0.67 -11.67
C ALA A 385 -17.90 0.05 -13.08
N GLY A 386 -17.90 -1.28 -13.17
CA GLY A 386 -18.02 -2.00 -14.44
C GLY A 386 -19.36 -1.80 -15.14
N THR A 387 -20.45 -1.71 -14.38
CA THR A 387 -21.77 -1.37 -14.91
C THR A 387 -21.80 0.04 -15.49
N GLN A 388 -21.19 1.03 -14.83
CA GLN A 388 -21.09 2.38 -15.40
C GLN A 388 -20.28 2.40 -16.71
N ILE A 389 -19.17 1.66 -16.76
CA ILE A 389 -18.37 1.49 -17.99
C ILE A 389 -19.24 0.92 -19.11
N ARG A 390 -20.02 -0.12 -18.83
CA ARG A 390 -20.92 -0.74 -19.82
C ARG A 390 -22.01 0.22 -20.30
N LEU A 391 -22.61 1.01 -19.40
CA LEU A 391 -23.60 2.02 -19.77
C LEU A 391 -23.04 3.08 -20.71
N VAL A 392 -21.87 3.64 -20.38
CA VAL A 392 -21.21 4.64 -21.22
C VAL A 392 -20.78 4.05 -22.56
N GLY A 393 -20.35 2.78 -22.59
CA GLY A 393 -20.07 2.07 -23.84
C GLY A 393 -21.28 1.97 -24.77
N LYS A 394 -22.48 1.88 -24.19
CA LYS A 394 -23.77 1.92 -24.89
C LYS A 394 -24.28 3.34 -25.17
N GLY A 395 -23.48 4.37 -24.87
CA GLY A 395 -23.82 5.77 -25.11
C GLY A 395 -24.84 6.36 -24.12
N LYS A 396 -25.01 5.75 -22.95
CA LYS A 396 -25.92 6.21 -21.88
C LYS A 396 -25.15 6.91 -20.77
N GLU A 397 -25.79 7.85 -20.08
CA GLU A 397 -25.25 8.45 -18.85
C GLU A 397 -25.02 7.41 -17.74
N PRO A 398 -23.99 7.57 -16.89
CA PRO A 398 -23.85 6.80 -15.67
C PRO A 398 -25.05 6.95 -14.72
N LEU A 399 -25.33 5.90 -13.96
CA LEU A 399 -26.31 5.94 -12.88
C LEU A 399 -25.86 6.87 -11.74
N ASP A 400 -26.69 7.86 -11.42
CA ASP A 400 -26.64 8.58 -10.14
C ASP A 400 -27.22 7.70 -9.02
N LEU A 401 -26.36 6.89 -8.39
CA LEU A 401 -26.75 5.92 -7.35
C LEU A 401 -27.23 6.58 -6.04
N GLY A 402 -27.08 7.90 -5.89
CA GLY A 402 -27.70 8.65 -4.79
C GLY A 402 -29.21 8.80 -4.95
N ARG A 403 -29.78 8.49 -6.13
CA ARG A 403 -31.21 8.58 -6.39
C ARG A 403 -31.91 7.24 -6.15
N PRO A 404 -33.03 7.22 -5.40
CA PRO A 404 -33.75 5.98 -5.09
C PRO A 404 -34.15 5.16 -6.32
N GLU A 405 -34.58 5.83 -7.39
CA GLU A 405 -35.01 5.17 -8.64
C GLU A 405 -33.84 4.49 -9.38
N HIS A 406 -32.68 5.15 -9.43
CA HIS A 406 -31.47 4.57 -10.02
C HIS A 406 -30.91 3.44 -9.16
N LYS A 407 -30.90 3.62 -7.84
CA LYS A 407 -30.46 2.59 -6.89
C LYS A 407 -31.36 1.35 -6.96
N GLY A 408 -32.67 1.52 -7.05
CA GLY A 408 -33.61 0.41 -7.22
C GLY A 408 -33.42 -0.35 -8.54
N ALA A 409 -33.13 0.36 -9.64
CA ALA A 409 -32.80 -0.27 -10.92
C ALA A 409 -31.47 -1.05 -10.84
N PHE A 410 -30.47 -0.49 -10.16
CA PHE A 410 -29.18 -1.13 -9.91
C PHE A 410 -29.32 -2.41 -9.08
N ASP A 411 -30.07 -2.38 -7.98
CA ASP A 411 -30.25 -3.54 -7.09
C ASP A 411 -30.98 -4.68 -7.79
N LYS A 412 -32.02 -4.35 -8.56
CA LYS A 412 -32.74 -5.34 -9.38
C LYS A 412 -31.83 -5.96 -10.45
N ALA A 413 -30.99 -5.16 -11.09
CA ALA A 413 -30.02 -5.65 -12.07
C ALA A 413 -28.95 -6.54 -11.42
N LEU A 414 -28.52 -6.22 -10.18
CA LEU A 414 -27.58 -7.02 -9.41
C LEU A 414 -28.13 -8.41 -9.09
N GLU A 415 -29.36 -8.49 -8.60
CA GLU A 415 -30.03 -9.77 -8.35
C GLU A 415 -30.14 -10.62 -9.62
N GLN A 416 -30.49 -9.99 -10.75
CA GLN A 416 -30.61 -10.67 -12.03
C GLN A 416 -29.24 -11.14 -12.54
N PHE A 417 -28.22 -10.29 -12.45
CA PHE A 417 -26.85 -10.63 -12.85
C PHE A 417 -26.28 -11.80 -12.03
N GLN A 418 -26.53 -11.83 -10.73
CA GLN A 418 -26.11 -12.95 -9.86
C GLN A 418 -26.76 -14.26 -10.29
N LYS A 419 -28.06 -14.26 -10.59
CA LYS A 419 -28.77 -15.44 -11.13
C LYS A 419 -28.20 -15.85 -12.48
N ASP A 420 -27.99 -14.88 -13.37
CA ASP A 420 -27.47 -15.12 -14.70
C ASP A 420 -26.09 -15.76 -14.67
N MET A 421 -25.20 -15.30 -13.77
CA MET A 421 -23.87 -15.85 -13.58
C MET A 421 -23.89 -17.20 -12.88
N ALA A 422 -24.80 -17.44 -11.94
CA ALA A 422 -24.98 -18.75 -11.31
C ALA A 422 -25.44 -19.82 -12.32
N ASP A 423 -26.28 -19.44 -13.27
CA ASP A 423 -26.79 -20.33 -14.33
C ASP A 423 -25.84 -20.43 -15.55
N ASN A 424 -24.69 -19.74 -15.54
CA ASN A 424 -23.74 -19.65 -16.65
C ASN A 424 -22.86 -20.90 -16.81
N THR A 425 -23.49 -22.07 -16.88
CA THR A 425 -22.82 -23.37 -16.94
C THR A 425 -22.05 -23.61 -18.25
N ASP A 426 -22.40 -22.92 -19.33
CA ASP A 426 -21.70 -22.99 -20.62
C ASP A 426 -20.61 -21.93 -20.80
N GLY A 427 -20.44 -21.04 -19.81
CA GLY A 427 -19.45 -19.97 -19.80
C GLY A 427 -19.69 -18.90 -20.86
N SER A 428 -20.86 -18.82 -21.49
CA SER A 428 -21.15 -17.88 -22.58
C SER A 428 -21.46 -16.47 -22.10
N LYS A 429 -21.97 -16.31 -20.88
CA LYS A 429 -22.25 -14.99 -20.28
C LYS A 429 -20.99 -14.39 -19.67
N TYR A 430 -20.78 -13.09 -19.87
CA TYR A 430 -19.60 -12.35 -19.41
C TYR A 430 -19.88 -10.86 -19.31
N GLY A 431 -18.92 -10.11 -18.76
CA GLY A 431 -19.01 -8.66 -18.63
C GLY A 431 -19.64 -8.21 -17.32
N TYR A 432 -20.34 -7.08 -17.38
CA TYR A 432 -21.03 -6.44 -16.28
C TYR A 432 -22.52 -6.32 -16.54
N MET A 433 -23.26 -5.89 -15.53
CA MET A 433 -24.73 -5.86 -15.54
C MET A 433 -25.27 -4.91 -16.60
N ASP A 434 -26.37 -5.34 -17.23
CA ASP A 434 -27.25 -4.44 -17.97
C ASP A 434 -28.27 -3.80 -17.04
N ILE A 435 -28.64 -2.54 -17.33
CA ILE A 435 -29.60 -1.79 -16.54
C ILE A 435 -30.87 -1.57 -17.37
N ASP A 436 -31.97 -2.07 -16.81
CA ASP A 436 -33.32 -1.93 -17.31
C ASP A 436 -34.23 -1.26 -16.27
N GLY A 437 -35.42 -0.84 -16.68
CA GLY A 437 -36.42 -0.26 -15.76
C GLY A 437 -36.17 1.20 -15.37
N VAL A 438 -35.12 1.82 -15.92
CA VAL A 438 -34.88 3.27 -15.85
C VAL A 438 -34.49 3.79 -17.24
N THR A 439 -35.11 4.90 -17.65
CA THR A 439 -34.71 5.61 -18.86
C THR A 439 -33.51 6.47 -18.54
N LEU A 440 -32.37 6.16 -19.15
CA LEU A 440 -31.15 6.94 -19.04
C LEU A 440 -30.99 7.82 -20.27
N GLU A 441 -30.59 9.07 -20.03
CA GLU A 441 -30.32 10.03 -21.08
C GLU A 441 -29.07 9.61 -21.90
N PRO A 442 -28.94 10.09 -23.16
CA PRO A 442 -27.70 9.97 -23.90
C PRO A 442 -26.53 10.58 -23.12
N TYR A 443 -25.36 9.94 -23.19
CA TYR A 443 -24.15 10.46 -22.55
C TYR A 443 -23.81 11.87 -23.05
N GLY A 444 -23.41 12.74 -22.12
CA GLY A 444 -23.16 14.16 -22.32
C GLY A 444 -24.38 15.06 -22.08
N THR A 445 -25.49 14.54 -21.55
CA THR A 445 -26.70 15.32 -21.28
C THR A 445 -26.52 16.14 -19.99
N PRO A 446 -26.54 17.49 -20.04
CA PRO A 446 -26.36 18.30 -18.86
C PRO A 446 -27.43 18.02 -17.80
N TYR A 447 -27.05 17.97 -16.52
CA TYR A 447 -28.02 17.92 -15.43
C TYR A 447 -28.97 19.11 -15.52
N ALA A 448 -30.27 18.86 -15.36
CA ALA A 448 -31.26 19.93 -15.25
C ALA A 448 -30.84 20.90 -14.14
N VAL A 449 -30.50 22.12 -14.54
CA VAL A 449 -30.15 23.21 -13.63
C VAL A 449 -31.39 23.48 -12.78
N ALA A 450 -31.26 23.43 -11.46
CA ALA A 450 -32.32 23.93 -10.60
C ALA A 450 -32.43 25.43 -10.85
N SER A 451 -33.44 25.84 -11.63
CA SER A 451 -33.77 27.23 -11.93
C SER A 451 -34.24 27.91 -10.65
N THR A 452 -33.32 28.34 -9.79
CA THR A 452 -33.59 29.32 -8.75
C THR A 452 -32.91 30.62 -9.15
N TYR A 453 -33.52 31.31 -10.12
CA TYR A 453 -33.24 32.73 -10.37
C TYR A 453 -33.65 33.52 -9.13
N TYR A 454 -32.71 33.80 -8.23
CA TYR A 454 -32.85 34.95 -7.35
C TYR A 454 -32.52 36.21 -8.16
N ILE A 455 -33.59 36.89 -8.62
CA ILE A 455 -33.50 38.25 -9.15
C ILE A 455 -33.08 39.15 -7.98
N PHE A 456 -31.78 39.46 -7.86
CA PHE A 456 -31.35 40.59 -7.05
C PHE A 456 -31.47 41.86 -7.88
N SER A 457 -32.54 42.61 -7.63
CA SER A 457 -32.66 43.99 -8.07
C SER A 457 -31.58 44.85 -7.40
N ARG A 458 -30.74 45.51 -8.21
CA ARG A 458 -29.85 46.58 -7.74
C ARG A 458 -30.70 47.80 -7.38
N ARG A 459 -30.78 48.14 -6.09
CA ARG A 459 -31.05 49.51 -5.63
C ARG A 459 -29.78 50.08 -5.03
N PHE A 460 -29.46 51.29 -5.47
CA PHE A 460 -28.34 52.12 -5.07
C PHE A 460 -28.54 52.76 -3.69
N LEU A 461 -27.39 53.16 -3.11
CA LEU A 461 -27.10 54.14 -2.02
C LEU A 461 -26.83 53.57 -0.61
N PRO A 462 -26.02 54.26 0.23
CA PRO A 462 -24.76 54.98 -0.02
C PRO A 462 -23.66 54.64 1.02
N ASP A 463 -22.49 55.27 0.85
CA ASP A 463 -21.23 55.12 1.59
C ASP A 463 -21.31 55.03 3.14
N ILE A 464 -20.60 54.03 3.70
CA ILE A 464 -20.14 54.03 5.09
C ILE A 464 -18.67 53.54 5.13
N ALA A 465 -17.85 54.29 5.87
CA ALA A 465 -16.40 54.22 5.99
C ALA A 465 -15.78 52.85 6.34
N PRO A 466 -14.49 52.59 6.01
CA PRO A 466 -13.84 51.31 6.27
C PRO A 466 -13.41 51.19 7.74
N VAL A 467 -13.89 50.15 8.43
CA VAL A 467 -13.31 49.67 9.69
C VAL A 467 -12.33 48.57 9.34
N ALA A 468 -11.05 48.82 9.61
CA ALA A 468 -9.99 47.83 9.49
C ALA A 468 -10.21 46.69 10.50
N TYR A 469 -10.41 45.47 10.01
CA TYR A 469 -10.17 44.25 10.77
C TYR A 469 -8.95 43.55 10.17
N THR A 470 -7.81 43.75 10.81
CA THR A 470 -6.67 42.83 10.74
C THR A 470 -7.09 41.46 11.27
N MET A 471 -7.34 40.49 10.38
CA MET A 471 -7.16 39.09 10.76
C MET A 471 -5.68 38.78 10.65
N ALA A 472 -5.01 38.80 11.81
CA ALA A 472 -3.73 38.11 11.94
C ALA A 472 -3.98 36.62 11.74
N LEU A 473 -3.47 36.08 10.64
CA LEU A 473 -3.13 34.67 10.56
C LEU A 473 -2.11 34.41 11.69
N HIS A 474 -2.60 33.85 12.78
CA HIS A 474 -1.74 33.14 13.72
C HIS A 474 -1.92 31.66 13.41
N ASN A 475 -1.00 31.16 12.60
CA ASN A 475 -0.51 29.80 12.71
C ASN A 475 0.76 29.86 13.58
N PRO A 476 0.67 29.56 14.90
CA PRO A 476 1.86 29.36 15.71
C PRO A 476 1.82 27.96 16.31
N ASN A 477 2.55 27.03 15.68
CA ASN A 477 3.14 25.85 16.31
C ASN A 477 2.17 24.81 16.94
N ASN A 478 2.66 23.57 16.99
CA ASN A 478 1.95 22.35 17.35
C ASN A 478 1.71 22.20 18.88
N TRP A 479 1.02 23.15 19.54
CA TRP A 479 0.91 23.22 21.00
C TRP A 479 -0.31 22.50 21.62
N HIS A 480 -1.06 21.73 20.85
CA HIS A 480 -2.29 21.08 21.33
C HIS A 480 -2.24 19.55 21.34
N TRP A 481 -1.06 18.98 21.13
CA TRP A 481 -0.86 17.55 21.00
C TRP A 481 0.44 17.12 21.67
N VAL A 482 0.33 16.31 22.72
CA VAL A 482 1.46 15.64 23.36
C VAL A 482 1.16 14.15 23.38
N SER A 483 2.03 13.34 22.77
CA SER A 483 1.92 11.88 22.75
C SER A 483 3.10 11.25 23.44
N LYS A 484 2.84 10.16 24.15
CA LYS A 484 3.85 9.24 24.67
C LYS A 484 3.61 7.88 24.03
N ASN A 485 4.61 7.39 23.32
CA ASN A 485 4.63 6.01 22.85
C ASN A 485 4.74 5.08 24.07
N THR A 486 3.82 4.12 24.14
CA THR A 486 3.70 3.13 25.20
C THR A 486 3.73 1.71 24.65
N SER A 487 4.25 1.50 23.44
CA SER A 487 4.27 0.19 22.77
C SER A 487 5.02 -0.87 23.60
N ALA A 488 6.19 -0.55 24.16
CA ALA A 488 6.92 -1.49 25.01
C ALA A 488 6.11 -1.88 26.26
N TRP A 489 5.48 -0.91 26.92
CA TRP A 489 4.63 -1.18 28.07
C TRP A 489 3.40 -2.02 27.73
N ALA A 490 2.76 -1.75 26.59
CA ALA A 490 1.59 -2.51 26.15
C ALA A 490 1.97 -3.95 25.77
N GLN A 491 3.15 -4.15 25.17
CA GLN A 491 3.67 -5.49 24.91
C GLN A 491 3.87 -6.29 26.20
N ASP A 492 4.49 -5.67 27.22
CA ASP A 492 4.64 -6.28 28.54
C ASP A 492 3.27 -6.57 29.17
N TRP A 493 2.35 -5.62 29.10
CA TRP A 493 0.99 -5.76 29.63
C TRP A 493 0.25 -6.93 28.96
N PHE A 494 0.29 -7.06 27.64
CA PHE A 494 -0.32 -8.20 26.94
C PHE A 494 0.34 -9.51 27.33
N GLN A 495 1.68 -9.54 27.40
CA GLN A 495 2.41 -10.74 27.79
C GLN A 495 2.04 -11.18 29.22
N GLU A 496 1.92 -10.26 30.16
CA GLU A 496 1.55 -10.54 31.55
C GLU A 496 0.10 -10.99 31.70
N ASN A 497 -0.84 -10.29 31.06
CA ASN A 497 -2.29 -10.51 31.29
C ASN A 497 -2.85 -11.65 30.43
N LEU A 498 -2.45 -11.75 29.15
CA LEU A 498 -3.02 -12.75 28.25
C LEU A 498 -2.54 -14.17 28.59
N THR A 499 -1.30 -14.34 29.08
CA THR A 499 -0.76 -15.66 29.45
C THR A 499 -1.34 -16.25 30.74
N GLN A 500 -2.16 -15.50 31.46
CA GLN A 500 -2.97 -16.02 32.57
C GLN A 500 -4.24 -16.73 32.09
N LEU A 501 -4.65 -16.50 30.84
CA LEU A 501 -5.91 -17.02 30.32
C LEU A 501 -5.77 -18.50 29.99
N SER A 502 -6.71 -19.28 30.53
CA SER A 502 -6.83 -20.71 30.28
C SER A 502 -8.30 -21.14 30.29
N ALA A 503 -8.56 -22.31 29.70
CA ALA A 503 -9.85 -22.94 29.66
C ALA A 503 -9.69 -24.45 29.80
N GLN A 504 -10.69 -25.09 30.42
CA GLN A 504 -10.79 -26.53 30.56
C GLN A 504 -12.25 -26.94 30.40
N ASP A 505 -12.50 -28.02 29.67
CA ASP A 505 -13.80 -28.68 29.59
C ASP A 505 -13.59 -30.20 29.55
N GLY A 506 -13.96 -30.87 30.64
CA GLY A 506 -13.59 -32.27 30.88
C GLY A 506 -12.07 -32.47 30.88
N GLU A 507 -11.60 -33.35 30.00
CA GLU A 507 -10.17 -33.68 29.80
C GLU A 507 -9.47 -32.79 28.76
N VAL A 508 -10.20 -31.87 28.11
CA VAL A 508 -9.63 -30.95 27.11
C VAL A 508 -9.16 -29.67 27.81
N THR A 509 -7.92 -29.25 27.55
CA THR A 509 -7.33 -28.03 28.12
C THR A 509 -6.79 -27.11 27.02
N ALA A 510 -6.80 -25.80 27.27
CA ALA A 510 -6.16 -24.79 26.43
C ALA A 510 -5.66 -23.62 27.29
N LYS A 511 -4.48 -23.09 26.99
CA LYS A 511 -3.87 -21.95 27.68
C LYS A 511 -3.09 -21.09 26.69
N ILE A 512 -3.15 -19.77 26.85
CA ILE A 512 -2.25 -18.86 26.13
C ILE A 512 -0.85 -18.98 26.73
N SER A 513 0.11 -19.35 25.91
CA SER A 513 1.49 -19.63 26.32
C SER A 513 2.38 -18.40 26.19
N LYS A 514 2.18 -17.62 25.11
CA LYS A 514 3.07 -16.49 24.78
C LYS A 514 2.40 -15.50 23.83
N VAL A 515 2.79 -14.22 23.92
CA VAL A 515 2.56 -13.25 22.85
C VAL A 515 3.75 -13.34 21.88
N LEU A 516 3.51 -13.83 20.67
CA LEU A 516 4.55 -14.00 19.64
C LEU A 516 4.92 -12.67 18.99
N SER A 517 3.92 -11.85 18.65
CA SER A 517 4.15 -10.49 18.15
C SER A 517 3.04 -9.54 18.55
N MET A 518 3.40 -8.26 18.62
CA MET A 518 2.49 -7.13 18.69
C MET A 518 2.98 -6.09 17.68
N ASP A 519 2.24 -5.94 16.59
CA ASP A 519 2.61 -5.08 15.47
C ASP A 519 1.62 -3.94 15.37
N GLY A 520 2.06 -2.72 15.69
CA GLY A 520 1.20 -1.54 15.61
C GLY A 520 1.63 -0.41 16.54
N ASP A 521 0.83 0.65 16.55
CA ASP A 521 1.11 1.84 17.33
C ASP A 521 0.31 1.81 18.63
N VAL A 522 0.94 2.24 19.71
CA VAL A 522 0.30 2.37 21.02
C VAL A 522 0.77 3.67 21.65
N ASP A 523 -0.13 4.64 21.74
CA ASP A 523 0.13 5.96 22.30
C ASP A 523 -0.91 6.34 23.36
N VAL A 524 -0.45 7.08 24.37
CA VAL A 524 -1.31 7.92 25.20
C VAL A 524 -1.08 9.36 24.79
N SER A 525 -2.17 10.08 24.49
CA SER A 525 -2.12 11.43 23.93
C SER A 525 -2.98 12.40 24.72
N GLN A 526 -2.51 13.64 24.91
CA GLN A 526 -3.33 14.75 25.40
C GLN A 526 -3.75 15.64 24.24
N ARG A 527 -5.06 15.78 24.01
CA ARG A 527 -5.65 16.65 23.00
C ARG A 527 -6.67 17.58 23.62
N LYS A 528 -6.51 18.90 23.43
CA LYS A 528 -7.43 19.93 23.96
C LYS A 528 -7.72 19.75 25.47
N GLY A 529 -6.70 19.36 26.25
CA GLY A 529 -6.80 19.10 27.68
C GLY A 529 -7.33 17.72 28.09
N LYS A 530 -7.82 16.90 27.14
CA LYS A 530 -8.29 15.53 27.41
C LYS A 530 -7.20 14.50 27.12
N VAL A 531 -6.98 13.58 28.05
CA VAL A 531 -6.12 12.41 27.83
C VAL A 531 -6.94 11.33 27.13
N ILE A 532 -6.41 10.80 26.04
CA ILE A 532 -6.99 9.74 25.21
C ILE A 532 -5.92 8.69 24.91
N THR A 533 -6.34 7.47 24.64
CA THR A 533 -5.47 6.44 24.06
C THR A 533 -5.67 6.39 22.56
N ILE A 534 -4.60 6.09 21.84
CA ILE A 534 -4.64 5.81 20.41
C ILE A 534 -3.79 4.57 20.24
N PHE A 535 -4.43 3.43 20.00
CA PHE A 535 -3.73 2.21 19.69
C PHE A 535 -4.51 1.43 18.65
N ASP A 536 -3.74 0.69 17.86
CA ASP A 536 -4.20 -0.20 16.81
C ASP A 536 -3.05 -1.19 16.61
N VAL A 537 -3.23 -2.39 17.14
CA VAL A 537 -2.21 -3.45 17.13
C VAL A 537 -2.78 -4.75 16.59
N LYS A 538 -2.01 -5.39 15.73
CA LYS A 538 -2.18 -6.81 15.42
C LYS A 538 -1.46 -7.62 16.50
N LEU A 539 -2.11 -8.65 17.02
CA LEU A 539 -1.53 -9.59 17.98
C LEU A 539 -1.46 -10.99 17.39
N VAL A 540 -0.34 -11.67 17.61
CA VAL A 540 -0.22 -13.11 17.38
C VAL A 540 0.11 -13.76 18.72
N LEU A 541 -0.76 -14.66 19.17
CA LEU A 541 -0.62 -15.39 20.41
C LEU A 541 -0.28 -16.85 20.10
N GLU A 542 0.57 -17.46 20.91
CA GLU A 542 0.77 -18.90 20.94
C GLU A 542 -0.09 -19.50 22.05
N TYR A 543 -0.73 -20.63 21.78
CA TYR A 543 -1.44 -21.41 22.79
C TYR A 543 -0.92 -22.84 22.85
N SER A 544 -1.09 -23.46 24.01
CA SER A 544 -0.88 -24.90 24.24
C SER A 544 -2.11 -25.53 24.88
N GLY A 545 -2.33 -26.80 24.64
CA GLY A 545 -3.45 -27.55 25.18
C GLY A 545 -3.29 -29.06 25.05
N SER A 546 -4.27 -29.79 25.57
CA SER A 546 -4.33 -31.26 25.53
C SER A 546 -5.76 -31.73 25.30
N ALA A 547 -5.92 -32.92 24.74
CA ALA A 547 -7.18 -33.65 24.58
C ALA A 547 -6.94 -35.15 24.81
N PRO A 548 -7.98 -35.98 25.04
CA PRO A 548 -7.83 -37.40 25.42
C PRO A 548 -6.96 -38.26 24.47
N GLU A 549 -6.85 -37.87 23.21
CA GLU A 549 -6.05 -38.57 22.18
C GLU A 549 -4.89 -37.70 21.64
N ALA A 550 -4.59 -36.57 22.30
CA ALA A 550 -3.52 -35.64 21.90
C ALA A 550 -2.99 -34.80 23.08
N ASP A 551 -1.83 -35.19 23.63
CA ASP A 551 -1.27 -34.57 24.85
C ASP A 551 -0.49 -33.26 24.60
N GLU A 552 -0.05 -33.00 23.36
CA GLU A 552 0.77 -31.82 23.00
C GLU A 552 0.15 -31.04 21.81
N VAL A 553 -0.96 -30.37 22.06
CA VAL A 553 -1.58 -29.47 21.07
C VAL A 553 -1.00 -28.08 21.21
N SER A 554 -0.45 -27.53 20.14
CA SER A 554 -0.05 -26.12 20.06
C SER A 554 -0.61 -25.47 18.80
N GLY A 555 -0.68 -24.15 18.81
CA GLY A 555 -1.17 -23.38 17.68
C GLY A 555 -1.10 -21.89 17.95
N THR A 556 -1.65 -21.11 17.03
CA THR A 556 -1.66 -19.65 17.11
C THR A 556 -3.06 -19.09 17.10
N ILE A 557 -3.25 -17.98 17.81
CA ILE A 557 -4.42 -17.12 17.68
C ILE A 557 -3.93 -15.79 17.11
N THR A 558 -4.33 -15.47 15.88
CA THR A 558 -4.09 -14.16 15.28
C THR A 558 -5.31 -13.28 15.52
N ILE A 559 -5.06 -12.09 16.08
CA ILE A 559 -6.05 -11.03 16.23
C ILE A 559 -5.61 -9.91 15.29
N PRO A 560 -6.27 -9.75 14.13
CA PRO A 560 -5.83 -8.81 13.11
C PRO A 560 -5.81 -7.36 13.59
N GLU A 561 -6.69 -7.00 14.53
CA GLU A 561 -6.84 -5.65 15.05
C GLU A 561 -7.34 -5.68 16.50
N VAL A 562 -6.62 -4.98 17.37
CA VAL A 562 -7.06 -4.55 18.70
C VAL A 562 -6.88 -3.04 18.75
N ALA A 563 -7.98 -2.29 18.60
CA ALA A 563 -7.95 -0.84 18.53
C ALA A 563 -8.67 -0.16 19.70
N HIS A 564 -8.36 1.13 19.90
CA HIS A 564 -8.86 1.95 20.99
C HIS A 564 -10.39 2.13 21.06
N ASP A 565 -11.07 1.88 19.94
CA ASP A 565 -12.51 2.06 19.73
C ASP A 565 -13.21 0.76 19.27
N THR A 566 -12.52 -0.38 19.32
CA THR A 566 -13.13 -1.68 19.01
C THR A 566 -14.07 -2.13 20.13
N ASP A 567 -15.33 -2.42 19.79
CA ASP A 567 -16.29 -2.97 20.74
C ASP A 567 -16.03 -4.47 21.04
N GLU A 568 -16.53 -4.97 22.19
CA GLU A 568 -16.28 -6.35 22.65
C GLU A 568 -16.56 -7.40 21.58
N ASN A 569 -17.61 -7.21 20.77
CA ASN A 569 -18.07 -8.17 19.78
C ASN A 569 -17.39 -7.99 18.40
N GLU A 570 -16.62 -6.93 18.20
CA GLU A 570 -16.02 -6.59 16.90
C GLU A 570 -14.63 -7.20 16.71
N PHE A 571 -13.95 -7.65 17.77
CA PHE A 571 -12.67 -8.34 17.62
C PHE A 571 -12.81 -9.60 16.76
N VAL A 572 -11.85 -9.83 15.86
CA VAL A 572 -11.78 -11.02 15.01
C VAL A 572 -10.65 -11.93 15.51
N PHE A 573 -10.86 -13.24 15.47
CA PHE A 573 -9.90 -14.22 15.95
C PHE A 573 -9.72 -15.33 14.90
N ASP A 574 -8.51 -15.44 14.37
CA ASP A 574 -8.10 -16.54 13.50
C ASP A 574 -7.31 -17.54 14.33
N ILE A 575 -7.83 -18.77 14.45
CA ILE A 575 -7.26 -19.82 15.32
C ILE A 575 -6.72 -20.94 14.44
N ASP A 576 -5.41 -21.09 14.47
CA ASP A 576 -4.65 -22.11 13.75
C ASP A 576 -4.05 -23.13 14.71
N ILE A 577 -3.87 -24.34 14.21
CA ILE A 577 -3.36 -25.46 14.98
C ILE A 577 -2.16 -26.07 14.28
N HIS A 578 -1.06 -26.30 15.01
CA HIS A 578 0.14 -26.87 14.43
C HIS A 578 -0.02 -28.38 14.19
N SER A 579 0.30 -28.82 12.98
CA SER A 579 0.14 -30.22 12.53
C SER A 579 -1.29 -30.70 12.74
N GLU A 580 -2.23 -30.11 11.98
CA GLU A 580 -3.68 -30.32 12.11
C GLU A 580 -4.06 -31.80 11.98
N SER A 581 -4.87 -32.27 12.93
CA SER A 581 -5.43 -33.62 12.94
C SER A 581 -6.76 -33.62 13.67
N LYS A 582 -7.58 -34.64 13.42
CA LYS A 582 -8.95 -34.72 13.95
C LYS A 582 -8.98 -34.78 15.48
N GLU A 583 -7.96 -35.38 16.06
CA GLU A 583 -7.78 -35.62 17.49
C GLU A 583 -7.50 -34.31 18.25
N LYS A 584 -6.99 -33.28 17.57
CA LYS A 584 -6.66 -31.97 18.16
C LYS A 584 -7.79 -30.94 18.05
N GLN A 585 -8.83 -31.21 17.25
CA GLN A 585 -9.96 -30.33 17.04
C GLN A 585 -10.69 -29.90 18.35
N PRO A 586 -10.85 -30.76 19.37
CA PRO A 586 -11.49 -30.35 20.62
C PRO A 586 -10.81 -29.16 21.32
N VAL A 587 -9.49 -29.03 21.22
CA VAL A 587 -8.75 -27.89 21.80
C VAL A 587 -9.10 -26.59 21.06
N LYS A 588 -9.22 -26.63 19.74
CA LYS A 588 -9.61 -25.48 18.90
C LYS A 588 -11.05 -25.04 19.21
N ASP A 589 -11.95 -25.98 19.46
CA ASP A 589 -13.34 -25.70 19.84
C ASP A 589 -13.44 -25.11 21.26
N LEU A 590 -12.61 -25.58 22.18
CA LEU A 590 -12.50 -25.02 23.53
C LEU A 590 -11.99 -23.56 23.51
N ILE A 591 -11.00 -23.26 22.65
CA ILE A 591 -10.50 -21.89 22.48
C ILE A 591 -11.61 -20.97 21.97
N ARG A 592 -12.34 -21.37 20.92
CA ARG A 592 -13.46 -20.60 20.37
C ARG A 592 -14.56 -20.34 21.39
N SER A 593 -14.94 -21.36 22.15
CA SER A 593 -16.09 -21.29 23.06
C SER A 593 -15.78 -20.66 24.42
N LYS A 594 -14.54 -20.77 24.92
CA LYS A 594 -14.19 -20.35 26.29
C LYS A 594 -13.04 -19.34 26.38
N LEU A 595 -12.06 -19.39 25.49
CA LEU A 595 -10.86 -18.54 25.57
C LEU A 595 -11.04 -17.22 24.82
N VAL A 596 -11.66 -17.25 23.64
CA VAL A 596 -12.03 -16.04 22.86
C VAL A 596 -12.88 -15.06 23.67
N PRO A 597 -13.95 -15.48 24.39
CA PRO A 597 -14.71 -14.56 25.25
C PRO A 597 -13.88 -13.93 26.38
N GLN A 598 -12.85 -14.62 26.88
CA GLN A 598 -11.94 -14.06 27.88
C GLN A 598 -11.00 -13.03 27.25
N LEU A 599 -10.44 -13.33 26.07
CA LEU A 599 -9.57 -12.42 25.33
C LEU A 599 -10.26 -11.08 25.01
N ARG A 600 -11.52 -11.12 24.53
CA ARG A 600 -12.33 -9.92 24.27
C ARG A 600 -12.42 -9.01 25.49
N LYS A 601 -12.70 -9.59 26.66
CA LYS A 601 -12.81 -8.84 27.92
C LYS A 601 -11.47 -8.29 28.39
N GLU A 602 -10.38 -9.01 28.14
CA GLU A 602 -9.05 -8.55 28.52
C GLU A 602 -8.62 -7.35 27.67
N PHE A 603 -8.83 -7.38 26.35
CA PHE A 603 -8.47 -6.28 25.46
C PHE A 603 -9.11 -4.94 25.84
N LEU A 604 -10.38 -4.95 26.27
CA LEU A 604 -11.09 -3.75 26.70
C LEU A 604 -10.48 -3.10 27.96
N LYS A 605 -9.67 -3.82 28.73
CA LYS A 605 -8.98 -3.27 29.91
C LYS A 605 -7.73 -2.47 29.56
N LEU A 606 -7.20 -2.60 28.33
CA LEU A 606 -5.96 -1.93 27.94
C LEU A 606 -6.10 -0.42 28.03
N ALA A 607 -7.12 0.15 27.37
CA ALA A 607 -7.32 1.60 27.31
C ALA A 607 -7.38 2.28 28.70
N PRO A 608 -8.27 1.87 29.63
CA PRO A 608 -8.32 2.50 30.95
C PRO A 608 -7.04 2.26 31.78
N THR A 609 -6.41 1.08 31.67
CA THR A 609 -5.17 0.77 32.39
C THR A 609 -4.01 1.64 31.90
N MET A 610 -3.93 1.84 30.59
CA MET A 610 -2.89 2.64 29.95
C MET A 610 -3.02 4.13 30.28
N ILE A 611 -4.24 4.67 30.32
CA ILE A 611 -4.49 6.05 30.81
C ILE A 611 -4.09 6.18 32.28
N ALA A 612 -4.42 5.20 33.12
CA ALA A 612 -4.06 5.24 34.53
C ALA A 612 -2.53 5.20 34.74
N ALA A 613 -1.83 4.40 33.94
CA ALA A 613 -0.38 4.22 34.03
C ALA A 613 0.41 5.42 33.47
N HIS A 614 -0.04 6.01 32.36
CA HIS A 614 0.77 6.98 31.60
C HIS A 614 0.09 8.32 31.35
N GLY A 615 -1.20 8.46 31.67
CA GLY A 615 -1.95 9.69 31.41
C GLY A 615 -1.46 10.91 32.18
N LYS A 616 -0.84 10.71 33.36
CA LYS A 616 -0.26 11.81 34.15
C LYS A 616 1.04 12.36 33.55
N ASP A 617 1.76 11.54 32.77
CA ASP A 617 3.07 11.90 32.20
C ASP A 617 2.96 12.97 31.11
N ILE A 618 1.76 13.14 30.55
CA ILE A 618 1.47 14.01 29.41
C ILE A 618 0.44 15.11 29.74
N GLN A 619 0.04 15.25 31.00
CA GLN A 619 -0.93 16.26 31.43
C GLN A 619 -0.28 17.61 31.70
N HIS A 620 -0.56 18.59 30.84
CA HIS A 620 -0.26 20.00 31.12
C HIS A 620 -1.50 20.73 31.67
N ALA A 621 -1.29 21.73 32.55
CA ALA A 621 -2.35 22.59 33.06
C ALA A 621 -2.91 23.48 31.93
N ALA A 622 -4.23 23.70 31.92
CA ALA A 622 -4.90 24.52 30.91
C ALA A 622 -4.30 25.94 30.88
N GLY A 623 -3.77 26.35 29.72
CA GLY A 623 -3.19 27.67 29.52
C GLY A 623 -1.68 27.79 29.76
N SER A 624 -0.98 26.71 30.13
CA SER A 624 0.48 26.70 30.21
C SER A 624 1.11 26.48 28.82
N ASN A 625 2.01 27.38 28.42
CA ASN A 625 2.85 27.25 27.23
C ASN A 625 4.21 26.65 27.71
N PRO A 626 4.49 25.35 27.53
CA PRO A 626 5.72 24.72 28.01
C PRO A 626 7.01 25.14 27.28
N SER A 627 6.94 25.97 26.23
CA SER A 627 8.13 26.43 25.48
C SER A 627 8.41 27.93 25.63
N SER A 628 7.71 28.63 26.55
CA SER A 628 8.11 29.95 27.00
C SER A 628 9.35 29.80 27.90
N GLY A 629 10.52 29.75 27.28
CA GLY A 629 11.81 29.57 27.96
C GLY A 629 12.90 28.98 27.06
N PHE A 630 12.55 28.33 25.94
CA PHE A 630 13.55 27.84 25.00
C PHE A 630 13.93 28.96 24.02
N SER A 631 15.11 29.54 24.22
CA SER A 631 15.73 30.39 23.21
C SER A 631 16.31 29.52 22.09
N THR A 632 16.23 30.01 20.86
CA THR A 632 16.76 29.37 19.66
C THR A 632 18.25 29.04 19.87
N PRO A 633 18.72 27.80 19.56
CA PRO A 633 20.12 27.46 19.80
C PRO A 633 21.04 28.37 18.97
N LYS A 634 21.95 29.09 19.63
CA LYS A 634 23.02 29.82 18.96
C LYS A 634 24.12 28.84 18.55
N ILE A 635 24.52 28.92 17.28
CA ILE A 635 25.69 28.23 16.74
C ILE A 635 26.94 28.83 17.41
N HIS A 636 27.71 28.00 18.11
CA HIS A 636 29.02 28.38 18.65
C HIS A 636 30.14 27.75 17.81
N ALA A 637 31.09 28.58 17.37
CA ALA A 637 32.36 28.13 16.79
C ALA A 637 33.28 27.60 17.90
N PRO A 638 34.21 26.66 17.60
CA PRO A 638 34.96 25.95 18.63
C PRO A 638 36.06 26.81 19.23
N SER A 639 36.09 26.90 20.55
CA SER A 639 37.21 27.45 21.32
C SER A 639 37.37 26.70 22.64
N GLY A 640 38.45 25.93 22.71
CA GLY A 640 39.47 25.97 23.77
C GLY A 640 39.08 26.02 25.25
N ALA A 641 39.53 24.98 25.93
CA ALA A 641 40.00 24.91 27.32
C ALA A 641 38.98 24.85 28.48
N ALA A 642 39.23 23.83 29.30
CA ALA A 642 38.50 23.35 30.46
C ALA A 642 38.27 24.37 31.59
N THR A 643 37.18 24.20 32.34
CA THR A 643 37.27 24.11 33.81
C THR A 643 36.02 23.52 34.49
N LYS A 644 36.29 22.52 35.35
CA LYS A 644 35.70 22.13 36.65
C LYS A 644 34.23 21.68 36.73
N SER A 645 34.11 20.38 37.01
CA SER A 645 32.93 19.66 37.46
C SER A 645 32.64 19.91 38.95
N GLU A 646 31.38 20.23 39.28
CA GLU A 646 30.82 20.09 40.63
C GLU A 646 30.22 18.68 40.79
N THR A 647 30.53 18.10 41.95
CA THR A 647 30.12 16.77 42.41
C THR A 647 28.64 16.70 42.80
N ALA A 648 27.95 15.64 42.36
CA ALA A 648 26.65 15.20 42.88
C ALA A 648 26.74 13.73 43.35
N PRO A 649 25.90 13.30 44.30
CA PRO A 649 26.27 12.36 45.36
C PRO A 649 26.18 10.88 44.97
N THR A 650 27.12 10.11 45.53
CA THR A 650 27.14 8.64 45.54
C THR A 650 25.94 8.05 46.29
N GLN A 651 25.03 7.38 45.58
CA GLN A 651 24.14 6.38 46.16
C GLN A 651 24.82 5.01 46.17
N LYS A 652 25.16 4.54 47.37
CA LYS A 652 25.42 3.13 47.67
C LYS A 652 24.10 2.38 47.59
N ASN A 653 23.98 1.41 46.69
CA ASN A 653 23.00 0.35 46.82
C ASN A 653 23.71 -1.00 46.75
N ALA A 654 23.43 -1.79 47.78
CA ALA A 654 23.95 -3.13 48.03
C ALA A 654 23.53 -4.09 46.91
N GLY A 655 24.41 -5.05 46.63
CA GLY A 655 24.29 -5.99 45.51
C GLY A 655 22.96 -6.74 45.50
N SER A 656 22.15 -6.49 44.48
CA SER A 656 21.10 -7.38 44.03
C SER A 656 21.72 -8.46 43.13
N ILE A 657 21.35 -9.71 43.35
CA ILE A 657 21.68 -10.80 42.42
C ILE A 657 20.88 -10.55 41.14
N VAL A 658 21.56 -10.20 40.06
CA VAL A 658 20.95 -10.05 38.73
C VAL A 658 21.28 -11.31 37.94
N ASN A 659 20.23 -12.03 37.49
CA ASN A 659 20.42 -13.18 36.61
C ASN A 659 20.88 -12.67 35.24
N THR A 660 22.03 -13.16 34.78
CA THR A 660 22.59 -12.81 33.47
C THR A 660 22.57 -14.03 32.56
N THR A 661 22.39 -13.81 31.26
CA THR A 661 22.58 -14.82 30.22
C THR A 661 23.50 -14.27 29.11
N SER A 662 24.03 -15.14 28.27
CA SER A 662 24.79 -14.75 27.08
C SER A 662 23.89 -14.76 25.85
N LEU A 663 24.04 -13.76 25.00
CA LEU A 663 23.34 -13.64 23.72
C LEU A 663 24.36 -13.65 22.59
N SER A 664 24.01 -14.28 21.47
CA SER A 664 24.82 -14.31 20.24
C SER A 664 23.91 -14.00 19.05
N GLU A 665 24.36 -13.10 18.19
CA GLU A 665 23.65 -12.63 17.01
C GLU A 665 24.65 -12.48 15.86
N GLN A 666 24.22 -12.75 14.64
CA GLN A 666 25.04 -12.66 13.43
C GLN A 666 24.25 -11.95 12.34
N GLU A 667 24.84 -10.91 11.77
CA GLU A 667 24.21 -10.03 10.78
C GLU A 667 25.17 -9.76 9.61
N GLU A 668 24.65 -9.66 8.39
CA GLU A 668 25.43 -9.43 7.17
C GLU A 668 25.24 -7.99 6.66
N PHE A 669 26.34 -7.29 6.40
CA PHE A 669 26.32 -5.92 5.89
C PHE A 669 27.11 -5.81 4.59
N ARG A 670 26.56 -5.06 3.62
CA ARG A 670 27.23 -4.76 2.33
C ARG A 670 28.22 -3.59 2.45
N THR A 671 29.21 -3.76 3.32
CA THR A 671 30.30 -2.81 3.50
C THR A 671 31.57 -3.56 3.95
N THR A 672 32.71 -2.89 3.99
CA THR A 672 33.96 -3.52 4.46
C THR A 672 33.99 -3.63 5.99
N ALA A 673 34.77 -4.58 6.52
CA ALA A 673 34.99 -4.68 7.97
C ALA A 673 35.53 -3.36 8.55
N ALA A 674 36.38 -2.65 7.81
CA ALA A 674 36.93 -1.36 8.22
C ALA A 674 35.86 -0.27 8.39
N GLU A 675 34.90 -0.18 7.47
CA GLU A 675 33.81 0.79 7.56
C GLU A 675 32.86 0.50 8.73
N LEU A 676 32.60 -0.78 9.02
CA LEU A 676 31.85 -1.18 10.21
C LEU A 676 32.61 -0.88 11.49
N TYR A 677 33.89 -1.24 11.56
CA TYR A 677 34.75 -0.96 12.70
C TYR A 677 34.78 0.54 13.04
N GLN A 678 34.90 1.39 12.01
CA GLN A 678 34.84 2.85 12.16
C GLN A 678 33.49 3.34 12.70
N THR A 679 32.39 2.66 12.40
CA THR A 679 31.06 3.05 12.91
C THR A 679 31.02 3.04 14.44
N PHE A 680 31.78 2.16 15.08
CA PHE A 680 31.84 2.03 16.54
C PHE A 680 33.00 2.79 17.18
N THR A 681 33.91 3.37 16.40
CA THR A 681 35.16 3.98 16.90
C THR A 681 35.36 5.42 16.46
N ASP A 682 34.61 5.91 15.48
CA ASP A 682 34.59 7.31 15.06
C ASP A 682 33.43 8.10 15.70
N PRO A 683 33.69 9.24 16.36
CA PRO A 683 32.66 10.00 17.06
C PRO A 683 31.59 10.62 16.15
N GLN A 684 31.89 10.92 14.88
CA GLN A 684 30.90 11.44 13.93
C GLN A 684 29.97 10.33 13.46
N ARG A 685 30.50 9.13 13.20
CA ARG A 685 29.68 7.95 12.86
C ARG A 685 28.85 7.47 14.05
N LEU A 686 29.41 7.51 15.26
CA LEU A 686 28.66 7.28 16.50
C LEU A 686 27.46 8.21 16.57
N ALA A 687 27.67 9.52 16.33
CA ALA A 687 26.59 10.51 16.34
C ALA A 687 25.51 10.26 15.26
N ALA A 688 25.91 9.73 14.10
CA ALA A 688 24.98 9.45 13.01
C ALA A 688 23.95 8.36 13.39
N PHE A 689 24.38 7.26 14.03
CA PHE A 689 23.45 6.19 14.40
C PHE A 689 22.76 6.42 15.74
N THR A 690 23.38 7.13 16.69
CA THR A 690 22.75 7.49 17.97
C THR A 690 21.85 8.72 17.89
N ARG A 691 21.89 9.44 16.76
CA ARG A 691 21.22 10.73 16.50
C ARG A 691 21.63 11.86 17.45
N ALA A 692 22.75 11.71 18.16
CA ALA A 692 23.31 12.71 19.06
C ALA A 692 24.81 12.49 19.28
N ALA A 693 25.58 13.57 19.41
CA ALA A 693 27.00 13.44 19.76
C ALA A 693 27.17 12.66 21.08
N PRO A 694 28.23 11.82 21.21
CA PRO A 694 28.55 11.18 22.48
C PRO A 694 28.65 12.21 23.61
N LYS A 695 27.97 11.97 24.74
CA LYS A 695 28.11 12.82 25.94
C LYS A 695 29.54 12.76 26.50
N ARG A 696 30.18 11.61 26.32
CA ARG A 696 31.59 11.39 26.63
C ARG A 696 32.20 10.51 25.56
N PHE A 697 33.42 10.81 25.16
CA PHE A 697 34.21 9.97 24.27
C PHE A 697 35.71 10.25 24.50
N ASP A 698 36.39 9.34 25.19
CA ASP A 698 37.79 9.51 25.56
C ASP A 698 38.77 9.06 24.44
N GLY A 699 38.23 8.73 23.26
CA GLY A 699 38.91 8.15 22.11
C GLY A 699 38.74 6.62 22.02
N ALA A 700 38.76 6.10 20.80
CA ALA A 700 38.79 4.66 20.53
C ALA A 700 40.17 4.06 20.83
N LYS A 701 40.46 3.91 22.13
CA LYS A 701 41.67 3.29 22.66
C LYS A 701 41.30 2.39 23.83
N VAL A 702 42.11 1.37 24.10
CA VAL A 702 41.92 0.51 25.27
C VAL A 702 41.89 1.36 26.55
N GLY A 703 40.87 1.18 27.38
CA GLY A 703 40.59 1.98 28.57
C GLY A 703 39.80 3.28 28.30
N GLY A 704 39.53 3.64 27.05
CA GLY A 704 38.73 4.81 26.69
C GLY A 704 37.25 4.59 27.02
N SER A 705 36.69 5.48 27.85
CA SER A 705 35.26 5.45 28.19
C SER A 705 34.43 6.26 27.20
N TRP A 706 33.17 5.88 27.07
CA TRP A 706 32.20 6.57 26.21
C TRP A 706 30.80 6.57 26.84
N GLU A 707 30.00 7.58 26.48
CA GLU A 707 28.60 7.73 26.86
C GLU A 707 27.77 8.13 25.65
N LEU A 708 26.85 7.24 25.23
CA LEU A 708 25.99 7.39 24.06
C LEU A 708 24.51 7.51 24.49
N PHE A 709 23.64 7.86 23.54
CA PHE A 709 22.20 8.04 23.77
C PHE A 709 21.89 8.97 24.94
N ASP A 710 22.46 10.17 24.90
CA ASP A 710 22.33 11.17 25.97
C ASP A 710 22.83 10.67 27.34
N GLY A 711 23.81 9.76 27.36
CA GLY A 711 24.41 9.19 28.57
C GLY A 711 23.58 8.10 29.23
N ASN A 712 22.55 7.58 28.54
CA ASN A 712 21.81 6.41 29.01
C ASN A 712 22.59 5.11 28.82
N VAL A 713 23.52 5.07 27.87
CA VAL A 713 24.40 3.92 27.64
C VAL A 713 25.84 4.36 27.85
N ALA A 714 26.54 3.69 28.75
CA ALA A 714 27.93 4.00 29.06
C ALA A 714 28.78 2.74 28.94
N GLY A 715 30.02 2.91 28.49
CA GLY A 715 30.92 1.79 28.28
C GLY A 715 32.39 2.18 28.27
N GLU A 716 33.22 1.17 28.07
CA GLU A 716 34.68 1.30 27.99
C GLU A 716 35.24 0.24 27.04
N TYR A 717 36.12 0.67 26.14
CA TYR A 717 36.82 -0.26 25.25
C TYR A 717 37.85 -1.08 26.03
N LYS A 718 37.73 -2.40 25.97
CA LYS A 718 38.63 -3.36 26.63
C LYS A 718 39.67 -3.93 25.68
N GLU A 719 39.32 -4.10 24.42
CA GLU A 719 40.20 -4.59 23.37
C GLU A 719 39.78 -3.97 22.03
N LEU A 720 40.75 -3.59 21.20
CA LEU A 720 40.53 -3.02 19.87
C LEU A 720 41.55 -3.62 18.91
N GLN A 721 41.07 -4.33 17.89
CA GLN A 721 41.88 -4.83 16.78
C GLN A 721 41.26 -4.32 15.48
N ASP A 722 41.82 -3.26 14.92
CA ASP A 722 41.35 -2.70 13.65
C ASP A 722 41.72 -3.62 12.47
N PRO A 723 40.79 -3.99 11.55
CA PRO A 723 39.34 -3.69 11.53
C PRO A 723 38.46 -4.84 12.02
N THR A 724 39.02 -5.84 12.68
CA THR A 724 38.45 -7.18 12.81
C THR A 724 37.72 -7.42 14.13
N LYS A 725 38.00 -6.66 15.20
CA LYS A 725 37.45 -6.97 16.53
C LYS A 725 37.36 -5.78 17.48
N ILE A 726 36.24 -5.71 18.21
CA ILE A 726 36.03 -4.80 19.34
C ILE A 726 35.55 -5.61 20.54
N VAL A 727 36.21 -5.47 21.69
CA VAL A 727 35.69 -5.92 22.99
C VAL A 727 35.44 -4.69 23.85
N GLN A 728 34.23 -4.56 24.36
CA GLN A 728 33.85 -3.43 25.20
C GLN A 728 32.93 -3.85 26.33
N THR A 729 33.02 -3.15 27.45
CA THR A 729 31.96 -3.19 28.45
C THR A 729 30.91 -2.15 28.11
N TRP A 730 29.63 -2.45 28.35
CA TRP A 730 28.57 -1.47 28.30
C TRP A 730 27.56 -1.71 29.43
N ARG A 731 26.81 -0.66 29.77
CA ARG A 731 25.71 -0.74 30.73
C ARG A 731 24.67 0.32 30.41
N LEU A 732 23.45 0.06 30.87
CA LEU A 732 22.43 1.08 30.94
C LEU A 732 22.56 1.86 32.26
N LYS A 733 22.17 3.13 32.23
CA LYS A 733 22.19 4.01 33.40
C LYS A 733 21.35 3.46 34.55
N GLN A 734 20.25 2.78 34.26
CA GLN A 734 19.35 2.17 35.25
C GLN A 734 19.86 0.84 35.83
N TRP A 735 20.92 0.23 35.29
CA TRP A 735 21.47 -1.00 35.88
C TRP A 735 22.08 -0.74 37.25
N PRO A 736 22.15 -1.75 38.15
CA PRO A 736 22.87 -1.62 39.41
C PRO A 736 24.28 -1.07 39.22
N ALA A 737 24.72 -0.22 40.14
CA ALA A 737 26.03 0.42 40.07
C ALA A 737 27.15 -0.64 40.00
N GLY A 738 28.05 -0.50 39.02
CA GLY A 738 29.15 -1.43 38.82
C GLY A 738 28.79 -2.67 37.99
N HIS A 739 27.54 -2.84 37.57
CA HIS A 739 27.14 -3.94 36.70
C HIS A 739 27.30 -3.55 35.23
N TYR A 740 28.07 -4.36 34.48
CA TYR A 740 28.34 -4.19 33.07
C TYR A 740 28.12 -5.52 32.34
N SER A 741 27.73 -5.42 31.07
CA SER A 741 27.79 -6.51 30.11
C SER A 741 29.08 -6.37 29.32
N GLN A 742 29.71 -7.49 29.00
CA GLN A 742 30.83 -7.53 28.07
C GLN A 742 30.30 -7.92 26.69
N GLN A 743 30.59 -7.09 25.70
CA GLN A 743 30.25 -7.32 24.31
C GLN A 743 31.53 -7.55 23.51
N THR A 744 31.55 -8.63 22.73
CA THR A 744 32.58 -8.89 21.72
C THR A 744 31.94 -8.79 20.35
N ILE A 745 32.48 -7.95 19.49
CA ILE A 745 32.05 -7.76 18.10
C ILE A 745 33.21 -8.23 17.22
N ASN A 746 32.97 -9.23 16.37
CA ASN A 746 33.93 -9.69 15.37
C ASN A 746 33.43 -9.26 13.99
N PHE A 747 34.33 -8.77 13.16
CA PHE A 747 34.04 -8.36 11.78
C PHE A 747 34.76 -9.32 10.83
N ASP A 748 33.99 -10.24 10.26
CA ASP A 748 34.46 -11.17 9.24
C ASP A 748 34.17 -10.59 7.85
N GLN A 749 35.23 -10.36 7.06
CA GLN A 749 35.09 -9.89 5.68
C GLN A 749 35.30 -11.05 4.72
N MET A 750 34.26 -11.40 3.96
CA MET A 750 34.38 -12.37 2.87
C MET A 750 35.24 -11.74 1.76
N THR A 751 36.34 -12.40 1.41
CA THR A 751 37.26 -11.98 0.34
C THR A 751 36.77 -12.37 -1.04
#